data_AF-A0A7L0W350-F1
#
_entry.id   AF-A0A7L0W350-F1
#
_cell.length_a   1.000
_cell.length_b   1.000
_cell.length_c   1.000
_cell.angle_alpha   90.00
_cell.angle_beta   90.00
_cell.angle_gamma   90.00
#
_symmetry.space_group_name_H-M   'P 1'
#
loop_
_entity.id
_entity.type
_entity.pdbx_description
1 polymer ?
#
loop_
_entity_poly.entity_id
_entity_poly.type
_entity_poly.pdbx_seq_one_letter_code
_entity_poly.pdbx_strand_id
1 'polypeptide(L)'
;MAADSMEIDDALYSRQRYVLGDTAMQKMARSHVFLSGVGGLGVEIAKNIVLAGVKALTVHDTKQCTKWDLGINFFIHEDDISSQRNRAEATLHHIAELNPYVHVAASTVPLDETTDLSFLKQFQCVILTEASLSLQKKIDDFCHAQQPPIKFISADVYGVCSRLFCDFGDEFEVLDTTGEEPKEIFISNITQSNPGIVTCLENHPHRLETGQLVTFREVNGMSCLNGSTHQVTVVSPYSFSIGDTSDMEPYLHGGIAVQVKTTKMFYFERLEKQLTNPLCLVADFSKPEAPLQIHVAMLALSRFQESFGRAPNIGCLQDAEEMLKIAVSISETLENKPQVNGDRVKWLSRTARGFLAPLAAAVGGVASQEVLKAVTGKFSPLQQWLYIDMLDIVTPLEKLGSEEFLPRGDRYDALRACIGDSLCQKLHDLNVFLVGCGAIGCEMLKNFALLGVGTGQDKGLVTITDPDLIEKSNLNRQFLFRPHHIQKPKSYTAAEATLNINPYLKIDSYINKVCPATENTYSDEFYSKQDVVVTALDNVEARRYIDSRCVANLRPLLDSGTMGTKGHTEVIVPHLTESYNSHRDPPEEEIPFCTLKSFPAAIEHTIQWARDKFESLFSHKPSLFNKFWQTYPSAEEVLQRIKSGESLEGCFHVIKTLSRRPRNWTQCVELARVKFEKYFSHKALQLLHSFPLDTRLKDGSLFWQSPKRPPFPVKFDFNDPLHYDFIVSAAKLFATVYCVPFTDKDLSEESILKITSAVKVPEFRPSNKV
;
A
#
# COMPACT_ATOMS: atom_id res chain seq x y z
N MET A 1 -32.90 -8.07 13.67
CA MET A 1 -31.91 -9.17 13.64
C MET A 1 -30.55 -8.51 13.54
N ALA A 2 -29.78 -8.51 14.63
CA ALA A 2 -28.45 -7.91 14.66
C ALA A 2 -27.55 -8.74 13.73
N ALA A 3 -27.01 -8.11 12.69
CA ALA A 3 -25.98 -8.73 11.88
C ALA A 3 -24.77 -8.95 12.79
N ASP A 4 -24.25 -10.19 12.84
CA ASP A 4 -22.93 -10.47 13.41
C ASP A 4 -21.93 -9.50 12.77
N SER A 5 -21.55 -8.46 13.52
CA SER A 5 -20.46 -7.58 13.16
C SER A 5 -19.19 -8.39 13.39
N MET A 6 -18.76 -9.11 12.35
CA MET A 6 -17.45 -9.75 12.35
C MET A 6 -16.42 -8.65 12.61
N GLU A 7 -15.81 -8.68 13.79
CA GLU A 7 -14.85 -7.67 14.23
C GLU A 7 -13.57 -7.84 13.40
N ILE A 8 -13.19 -6.82 12.64
CA ILE A 8 -11.97 -6.84 11.84
C ILE A 8 -10.78 -6.72 12.79
N ASP A 9 -9.81 -7.61 12.69
CA ASP A 9 -8.58 -7.56 13.49
C ASP A 9 -7.71 -6.36 13.07
N ASP A 10 -7.92 -5.23 13.74
CA ASP A 10 -7.22 -3.98 13.48
C ASP A 10 -5.71 -4.10 13.59
N ALA A 11 -5.20 -4.98 14.46
CA ALA A 11 -3.77 -5.14 14.63
C ALA A 11 -3.12 -5.86 13.45
N LEU A 12 -3.87 -6.70 12.71
CA LEU A 12 -3.39 -7.36 11.49
C LEU A 12 -3.62 -6.47 10.25
N TYR A 13 -4.84 -5.96 10.08
CA TYR A 13 -5.26 -5.27 8.85
C TYR A 13 -5.09 -3.75 8.88
N SER A 14 -4.49 -3.17 9.94
CA SER A 14 -4.33 -1.71 10.12
C SER A 14 -3.99 -0.94 8.84
N ARG A 15 -2.95 -1.35 8.11
CA ARG A 15 -2.49 -0.63 6.92
C ARG A 15 -3.42 -0.79 5.72
N GLN A 16 -3.98 -1.99 5.55
CA GLN A 16 -4.93 -2.26 4.47
C GLN A 16 -6.29 -1.58 4.70
N ARG A 17 -6.71 -1.44 5.97
CA ARG A 17 -7.93 -0.73 6.36
C ARG A 17 -7.90 0.73 5.90
N TYR A 18 -6.74 1.40 5.96
CA TYR A 18 -6.59 2.76 5.44
C TYR A 18 -6.72 2.88 3.91
N VAL A 19 -6.57 1.78 3.17
CA VAL A 19 -6.69 1.75 1.71
C VAL A 19 -8.12 1.39 1.30
N LEU A 20 -8.67 0.33 1.90
CA LEU A 20 -9.95 -0.23 1.50
C LEU A 20 -11.13 0.36 2.28
N GLY A 21 -10.95 0.68 3.56
CA GLY A 21 -12.03 1.08 4.46
C GLY A 21 -12.92 -0.09 4.91
N ASP A 22 -13.70 0.15 5.95
CA ASP A 22 -14.42 -0.89 6.71
C ASP A 22 -15.45 -1.62 5.86
N THR A 23 -16.21 -0.88 5.06
CA THR A 23 -17.25 -1.44 4.20
C THR A 23 -16.67 -2.45 3.21
N ALA A 24 -15.53 -2.14 2.60
CA ALA A 24 -14.86 -3.05 1.67
C ALA A 24 -14.31 -4.28 2.40
N MET A 25 -13.65 -4.08 3.54
CA MET A 25 -13.13 -5.18 4.39
C MET A 25 -14.24 -6.16 4.81
N GLN A 26 -15.40 -5.65 5.23
CA GLN A 26 -16.54 -6.49 5.62
C GLN A 26 -17.12 -7.29 4.45
N LYS A 27 -17.16 -6.72 3.24
CA LYS A 27 -17.58 -7.45 2.04
C LYS A 27 -16.60 -8.58 1.70
N MET A 28 -15.29 -8.31 1.72
CA MET A 28 -14.26 -9.33 1.47
C MET A 28 -14.38 -10.49 2.47
N ALA A 29 -14.52 -10.19 3.75
CA ALA A 29 -14.62 -11.17 4.83
C ALA A 29 -15.86 -12.09 4.75
N ARG A 30 -16.78 -11.83 3.81
CA ARG A 30 -17.96 -12.66 3.52
C ARG A 30 -17.88 -13.39 2.17
N SER A 31 -16.83 -13.13 1.39
CA SER A 31 -16.71 -13.56 0.00
C SER A 31 -15.87 -14.83 -0.14
N HIS A 32 -16.35 -15.77 -0.94
CA HIS A 32 -15.69 -17.01 -1.33
C HIS A 32 -15.18 -16.86 -2.76
N VAL A 33 -13.92 -17.24 -2.96
CA VAL A 33 -13.22 -17.13 -4.24
C VAL A 33 -12.77 -18.51 -4.69
N PHE A 34 -12.92 -18.80 -5.98
CA PHE A 34 -12.38 -20.01 -6.61
C PHE A 34 -11.24 -19.64 -7.55
N LEU A 35 -10.11 -20.33 -7.43
CA LEU A 35 -8.93 -20.14 -8.27
C LEU A 35 -8.50 -21.47 -8.89
N SER A 36 -8.56 -21.56 -10.21
CA SER A 36 -8.07 -22.70 -10.98
C SER A 36 -6.70 -22.42 -11.60
N GLY A 37 -5.80 -23.40 -11.48
CA GLY A 37 -4.38 -23.29 -11.83
C GLY A 37 -3.61 -22.64 -10.69
N VAL A 38 -2.74 -23.41 -10.03
CA VAL A 38 -1.83 -22.92 -8.98
C VAL A 38 -0.37 -23.23 -9.34
N GLY A 39 -0.01 -23.01 -10.61
CA GLY A 39 1.37 -22.73 -11.01
C GLY A 39 1.87 -21.38 -10.45
N GLY A 40 2.88 -20.78 -11.09
CA GLY A 40 3.53 -19.58 -10.56
C GLY A 40 2.64 -18.34 -10.46
N LEU A 41 1.78 -18.09 -11.45
CA LEU A 41 0.85 -16.95 -11.41
C LEU A 41 -0.29 -17.20 -10.41
N GLY A 42 -0.86 -18.40 -10.43
CA GLY A 42 -1.94 -18.78 -9.52
C GLY A 42 -1.53 -18.68 -8.05
N VAL A 43 -0.35 -19.17 -7.67
CA VAL A 43 0.12 -19.07 -6.27
C VAL A 43 0.35 -17.62 -5.83
N GLU A 44 0.81 -16.74 -6.73
CA GLU A 44 0.93 -15.30 -6.45
C GLU A 44 -0.46 -14.68 -6.19
N ILE A 45 -1.45 -15.04 -7.01
CA ILE A 45 -2.83 -14.58 -6.83
C ILE A 45 -3.41 -15.08 -5.50
N ALA A 46 -3.24 -16.38 -5.21
CA ALA A 46 -3.69 -17.00 -3.97
C ALA A 46 -3.09 -16.32 -2.73
N LYS A 47 -1.76 -16.08 -2.74
CA LYS A 47 -1.05 -15.39 -1.65
C LYS A 47 -1.71 -14.06 -1.33
N ASN A 48 -1.89 -13.20 -2.33
CA ASN A 48 -2.38 -11.84 -2.12
C ASN A 48 -3.86 -11.82 -1.68
N ILE A 49 -4.71 -12.69 -2.24
CA ILE A 49 -6.12 -12.80 -1.84
C ILE A 49 -6.27 -13.27 -0.39
N VAL A 50 -5.45 -14.24 0.03
CA VAL A 50 -5.48 -14.75 1.40
C VAL A 50 -4.96 -13.72 2.38
N LEU A 51 -3.86 -13.03 2.06
CA LEU A 51 -3.36 -11.92 2.88
C LEU A 51 -4.37 -10.77 3.00
N ALA A 52 -5.15 -10.51 1.95
CA ALA A 52 -6.19 -9.49 1.94
C ALA A 52 -7.38 -9.83 2.86
N GLY A 53 -7.62 -11.10 3.18
CA GLY A 53 -8.65 -11.50 4.15
C GLY A 53 -10.04 -11.70 3.54
N VAL A 54 -10.14 -12.42 2.41
CA VAL A 54 -11.43 -12.96 1.96
C VAL A 54 -11.96 -14.03 2.93
N LYS A 55 -13.23 -14.41 2.86
CA LYS A 55 -13.77 -15.46 3.75
C LYS A 55 -13.12 -16.82 3.49
N ALA A 56 -13.08 -17.21 2.22
CA ALA A 56 -12.54 -18.49 1.81
C ALA A 56 -11.96 -18.44 0.41
N LEU A 57 -10.91 -19.24 0.19
CA LEU A 57 -10.30 -19.48 -1.11
C LEU A 57 -10.28 -20.99 -1.37
N THR A 58 -10.91 -21.41 -2.46
CA THR A 58 -10.73 -22.77 -2.99
C THR A 58 -9.72 -22.72 -4.12
N VAL A 59 -8.55 -23.33 -3.92
CA VAL A 59 -7.55 -23.53 -4.96
C VAL A 59 -7.80 -24.85 -5.68
N HIS A 60 -7.65 -24.85 -7.00
CA HIS A 60 -7.89 -26.00 -7.85
C HIS A 60 -6.73 -26.21 -8.82
N ASP A 61 -6.22 -27.43 -8.92
CA ASP A 61 -5.27 -27.84 -9.95
C ASP A 61 -5.34 -29.35 -10.15
N THR A 62 -5.09 -29.81 -11.36
CA THR A 62 -5.03 -31.24 -11.71
C THR A 62 -3.61 -31.72 -11.98
N LYS A 63 -2.65 -30.81 -12.12
CA LYS A 63 -1.25 -31.11 -12.45
C LYS A 63 -0.48 -31.56 -11.21
N GLN A 64 0.43 -32.51 -11.43
CA GLN A 64 1.44 -32.89 -10.43
C GLN A 64 2.58 -31.88 -10.38
N CYS A 65 3.24 -31.77 -9.24
CA CYS A 65 4.46 -31.00 -9.06
C CYS A 65 5.58 -31.54 -9.94
N THR A 66 6.24 -30.65 -10.68
CA THR A 66 7.39 -30.94 -11.55
C THR A 66 8.57 -30.07 -11.17
N LYS A 67 9.77 -30.39 -11.67
CA LYS A 67 10.97 -29.56 -11.44
C LYS A 67 10.83 -28.11 -11.92
N TRP A 68 10.02 -27.89 -12.96
CA TRP A 68 9.73 -26.54 -13.46
C TRP A 68 9.00 -25.69 -12.42
N ASP A 69 8.18 -26.35 -11.59
CA ASP A 69 7.39 -25.67 -10.55
C ASP A 69 8.30 -25.07 -9.45
N LEU A 70 9.49 -25.65 -9.19
CA LEU A 70 10.47 -25.09 -8.25
C LEU A 70 10.99 -23.70 -8.66
N GLY A 71 10.98 -23.37 -9.96
CA GLY A 71 11.44 -22.08 -10.48
C GLY A 71 10.36 -21.01 -10.55
N ILE A 72 9.09 -21.38 -10.37
CA ILE A 72 7.95 -20.49 -10.61
C ILE A 72 7.00 -20.42 -9.42
N ASN A 73 6.94 -21.44 -8.57
CA ASN A 73 6.04 -21.54 -7.44
C ASN A 73 6.86 -21.62 -6.13
N PHE A 74 6.79 -20.55 -5.35
CA PHE A 74 7.57 -20.38 -4.12
C PHE A 74 7.07 -21.20 -2.91
N PHE A 75 6.05 -22.04 -3.08
CA PHE A 75 5.56 -22.98 -2.05
C PHE A 75 5.75 -24.45 -2.43
N ILE A 76 6.27 -24.75 -3.61
CA ILE A 76 6.58 -26.13 -4.01
C ILE A 76 8.04 -26.44 -3.68
N HIS A 77 8.25 -27.58 -3.04
CA HIS A 77 9.57 -28.06 -2.64
C HIS A 77 9.95 -29.36 -3.36
N GLU A 78 11.23 -29.77 -3.27
CA GLU A 78 11.73 -30.99 -3.93
C GLU A 78 10.98 -32.25 -3.47
N ASP A 79 10.56 -32.28 -2.20
CA ASP A 79 9.80 -33.38 -1.61
C ASP A 79 8.40 -33.55 -2.23
N ASP A 80 7.77 -32.46 -2.70
CA ASP A 80 6.47 -32.55 -3.37
C ASP A 80 6.58 -33.21 -4.74
N ILE A 81 7.72 -33.01 -5.42
CA ILE A 81 8.02 -33.63 -6.71
C ILE A 81 8.37 -35.11 -6.52
N SER A 82 9.27 -35.42 -5.57
CA SER A 82 9.66 -36.81 -5.29
C SER A 82 8.47 -37.65 -4.81
N SER A 83 7.52 -37.01 -4.10
CA SER A 83 6.27 -37.63 -3.65
C SER A 83 5.13 -37.57 -4.67
N GLN A 84 5.35 -36.98 -5.86
CA GLN A 84 4.35 -36.83 -6.93
C GLN A 84 3.03 -36.18 -6.48
N ARG A 85 3.12 -35.19 -5.57
CA ARG A 85 1.95 -34.48 -5.06
C ARG A 85 1.31 -33.61 -6.14
N ASN A 86 0.01 -33.41 -6.03
CA ASN A 86 -0.72 -32.43 -6.82
C ASN A 86 -0.34 -31.00 -6.38
N ARG A 87 -0.29 -30.04 -7.31
CA ARG A 87 0.08 -28.64 -7.01
C ARG A 87 -0.85 -27.96 -5.99
N ALA A 88 -2.16 -28.16 -6.09
CA ALA A 88 -3.13 -27.59 -5.15
C ALA A 88 -2.98 -28.18 -3.75
N GLU A 89 -2.73 -29.49 -3.65
CA GLU A 89 -2.48 -30.15 -2.37
C GLU A 89 -1.14 -29.75 -1.75
N ALA A 90 -0.08 -29.66 -2.57
CA ALA A 90 1.26 -29.25 -2.13
C ALA A 90 1.26 -27.83 -1.57
N THR A 91 0.55 -26.91 -2.22
CA THR A 91 0.52 -25.50 -1.81
C THR A 91 -0.50 -25.18 -0.71
N LEU A 92 -1.49 -26.06 -0.46
CA LEU A 92 -2.62 -25.82 0.45
C LEU A 92 -2.19 -25.32 1.83
N HIS A 93 -1.30 -26.05 2.50
CA HIS A 93 -0.87 -25.73 3.86
C HIS A 93 -0.16 -24.37 3.90
N HIS A 94 0.72 -24.11 2.93
CA HIS A 94 1.48 -22.87 2.87
C HIS A 94 0.61 -21.64 2.62
N ILE A 95 -0.40 -21.77 1.75
CA ILE A 95 -1.38 -20.71 1.49
C ILE A 95 -2.23 -20.48 2.74
N ALA A 96 -2.74 -21.55 3.38
CA ALA A 96 -3.56 -21.44 4.59
C ALA A 96 -2.82 -20.76 5.77
N GLU A 97 -1.51 -20.98 5.90
CA GLU A 97 -0.70 -20.41 6.97
C GLU A 97 -0.52 -18.89 6.86
N LEU A 98 -0.73 -18.29 5.68
CA LEU A 98 -0.58 -16.86 5.46
C LEU A 98 -1.58 -16.04 6.27
N ASN A 99 -2.80 -16.55 6.45
CA ASN A 99 -3.85 -15.83 7.16
C ASN A 99 -4.84 -16.79 7.86
N PRO A 100 -4.80 -16.88 9.20
CA PRO A 100 -5.66 -17.79 9.96
C PRO A 100 -7.16 -17.46 9.88
N TYR A 101 -7.52 -16.26 9.38
CA TYR A 101 -8.91 -15.86 9.22
C TYR A 101 -9.53 -16.31 7.89
N VAL A 102 -8.73 -16.83 6.95
CA VAL A 102 -9.20 -17.25 5.63
C VAL A 102 -9.25 -18.77 5.57
N HIS A 103 -10.42 -19.33 5.25
CA HIS A 103 -10.51 -20.77 5.01
C HIS A 103 -9.97 -21.12 3.63
N VAL A 104 -8.89 -21.91 3.58
CA VAL A 104 -8.33 -22.39 2.30
C VAL A 104 -8.67 -23.87 2.13
N ALA A 105 -9.17 -24.22 0.94
CA ALA A 105 -9.46 -25.60 0.55
C ALA A 105 -8.81 -25.91 -0.81
N ALA A 106 -8.47 -27.17 -1.04
CA ALA A 106 -7.94 -27.64 -2.32
C ALA A 106 -8.95 -28.55 -3.03
N SER A 107 -8.98 -28.48 -4.37
CA SER A 107 -9.71 -29.40 -5.24
C SER A 107 -8.80 -29.93 -6.34
N THR A 108 -8.89 -31.23 -6.60
CA THR A 108 -8.15 -31.93 -7.67
C THR A 108 -9.08 -32.53 -8.73
N VAL A 109 -10.38 -32.21 -8.65
CA VAL A 109 -11.41 -32.71 -9.57
C VAL A 109 -11.21 -32.10 -10.95
N PRO A 110 -11.15 -32.89 -12.04
CA PRO A 110 -11.01 -32.36 -13.39
C PRO A 110 -12.02 -31.26 -13.71
N LEU A 111 -11.53 -30.16 -14.29
CA LEU A 111 -12.33 -29.04 -14.78
C LEU A 111 -12.08 -28.88 -16.27
N ASP A 112 -13.06 -29.28 -17.07
CA ASP A 112 -12.99 -29.35 -18.54
C ASP A 112 -14.31 -28.90 -19.21
N GLU A 113 -14.35 -28.98 -20.54
CA GLU A 113 -15.52 -28.60 -21.33
C GLU A 113 -16.76 -29.47 -21.06
N THR A 114 -16.64 -30.62 -20.39
CA THR A 114 -17.76 -31.51 -20.03
C THR A 114 -18.26 -31.34 -18.59
N THR A 115 -17.47 -30.65 -17.75
CA THR A 115 -17.77 -30.48 -16.32
C THR A 115 -19.05 -29.66 -16.09
N ASP A 116 -19.89 -30.10 -15.14
CA ASP A 116 -21.04 -29.31 -14.66
C ASP A 116 -20.54 -28.15 -13.80
N LEU A 117 -20.85 -26.93 -14.21
CA LEU A 117 -20.38 -25.70 -13.57
C LEU A 117 -21.25 -25.26 -12.38
N SER A 118 -22.31 -26.00 -12.04
CA SER A 118 -23.25 -25.65 -10.95
C SER A 118 -22.56 -25.45 -9.60
N PHE A 119 -21.44 -26.12 -9.34
CA PHE A 119 -20.66 -25.93 -8.11
C PHE A 119 -20.08 -24.51 -7.98
N LEU A 120 -19.90 -23.79 -9.11
CA LEU A 120 -19.34 -22.43 -9.08
C LEU A 120 -20.29 -21.39 -8.46
N LYS A 121 -21.60 -21.69 -8.37
CA LYS A 121 -22.62 -20.78 -7.83
C LYS A 121 -22.40 -20.36 -6.37
N GLN A 122 -21.57 -21.08 -5.63
CA GLN A 122 -21.22 -20.75 -4.25
C GLN A 122 -20.18 -19.62 -4.15
N PHE A 123 -19.45 -19.32 -5.23
CA PHE A 123 -18.38 -18.33 -5.24
C PHE A 123 -18.87 -16.97 -5.75
N GLN A 124 -18.29 -15.90 -5.22
CA GLN A 124 -18.55 -14.54 -5.70
C GLN A 124 -17.60 -14.14 -6.83
N CYS A 125 -16.40 -14.74 -6.87
CA CYS A 125 -15.41 -14.54 -7.93
C CYS A 125 -14.75 -15.86 -8.32
N VAL A 126 -14.58 -16.08 -9.62
CA VAL A 126 -13.93 -17.24 -10.24
C VAL A 126 -12.74 -16.75 -11.05
N ILE A 127 -11.57 -17.31 -10.78
CA ILE A 127 -10.31 -16.96 -11.42
C ILE A 127 -9.77 -18.19 -12.14
N LEU A 128 -9.41 -18.04 -13.41
CA LEU A 128 -8.75 -19.07 -14.18
C LEU A 128 -7.34 -18.64 -14.57
N THR A 129 -6.39 -19.53 -14.36
CA THR A 129 -5.03 -19.46 -14.90
C THR A 129 -4.69 -20.81 -15.53
N GLU A 130 -3.80 -20.83 -16.52
CA GLU A 130 -3.35 -22.05 -17.20
C GLU A 130 -4.50 -22.88 -17.83
N ALA A 131 -5.62 -22.24 -18.18
CA ALA A 131 -6.80 -22.88 -18.76
C ALA A 131 -6.89 -22.65 -20.27
N SER A 132 -7.45 -23.61 -21.02
CA SER A 132 -7.70 -23.47 -22.46
C SER A 132 -8.69 -22.34 -22.75
N LEU A 133 -8.55 -21.69 -23.90
CA LEU A 133 -9.46 -20.59 -24.28
C LEU A 133 -10.92 -21.06 -24.38
N SER A 134 -11.15 -22.28 -24.86
CA SER A 134 -12.46 -22.94 -24.88
C SER A 134 -13.11 -23.02 -23.49
N LEU A 135 -12.35 -23.48 -22.50
CA LEU A 135 -12.81 -23.60 -21.12
C LEU A 135 -13.04 -22.23 -20.47
N GLN A 136 -12.16 -21.26 -20.72
CA GLN A 136 -12.32 -19.89 -20.24
C GLN A 136 -13.64 -19.29 -20.73
N LYS A 137 -13.94 -19.42 -22.03
CA LYS A 137 -15.20 -18.93 -22.62
C LYS A 137 -16.43 -19.58 -21.99
N LYS A 138 -16.42 -20.92 -21.83
CA LYS A 138 -17.52 -21.66 -21.21
C LYS A 138 -17.80 -21.19 -19.77
N ILE A 139 -16.75 -20.98 -18.98
CA ILE A 139 -16.88 -20.56 -17.58
C ILE A 139 -17.29 -19.10 -17.47
N ASP A 140 -16.74 -18.22 -18.31
CA ASP A 140 -17.15 -16.82 -18.41
C ASP A 140 -18.65 -16.69 -18.74
N ASP A 141 -19.12 -17.36 -19.80
CA ASP A 141 -20.53 -17.40 -20.18
C ASP A 141 -21.43 -17.88 -19.03
N PHE A 142 -21.00 -18.92 -18.31
CA PHE A 142 -21.72 -19.40 -17.15
C PHE A 142 -21.76 -18.36 -16.04
N CYS A 143 -20.63 -17.75 -15.70
CA CYS A 143 -20.51 -16.76 -14.62
C CYS A 143 -21.35 -15.51 -14.90
N HIS A 144 -21.26 -14.99 -16.13
CA HIS A 144 -21.98 -13.82 -16.60
C HIS A 144 -23.50 -14.05 -16.62
N ALA A 145 -23.96 -15.27 -16.95
CA ALA A 145 -25.38 -15.60 -16.99
C ALA A 145 -26.05 -15.79 -15.61
N GLN A 146 -25.30 -15.78 -14.50
CA GLN A 146 -25.87 -15.92 -13.17
C GLN A 146 -26.58 -14.65 -12.69
N GLN A 147 -27.45 -14.79 -11.69
CA GLN A 147 -28.20 -13.68 -11.08
C GLN A 147 -28.07 -13.74 -9.55
N PRO A 148 -27.29 -12.84 -8.92
CA PRO A 148 -26.41 -11.86 -9.55
C PRO A 148 -25.24 -12.53 -10.30
N PRO A 149 -24.58 -11.84 -11.26
CA PRO A 149 -23.43 -12.39 -11.97
C PRO A 149 -22.29 -12.80 -11.03
N ILE A 150 -21.66 -13.94 -11.31
CA ILE A 150 -20.40 -14.34 -10.68
C ILE A 150 -19.29 -13.57 -11.42
N LYS A 151 -18.36 -12.99 -10.67
CA LYS A 151 -17.29 -12.18 -11.26
C LYS A 151 -16.22 -13.12 -11.82
N PHE A 152 -15.87 -12.97 -13.07
CA PHE A 152 -14.90 -13.80 -13.76
C PHE A 152 -13.60 -13.06 -14.00
N ILE A 153 -12.47 -13.72 -13.76
CA ILE A 153 -11.13 -13.21 -14.07
C ILE A 153 -10.34 -14.32 -14.77
N SER A 154 -9.64 -13.98 -15.85
CA SER A 154 -8.68 -14.88 -16.49
C SER A 154 -7.33 -14.22 -16.57
N ALA A 155 -6.26 -14.92 -16.17
CA ALA A 155 -4.91 -14.39 -16.20
C ALA A 155 -3.89 -15.46 -16.58
N ASP A 156 -2.96 -15.13 -17.46
CA ASP A 156 -1.89 -16.05 -17.87
C ASP A 156 -0.57 -15.31 -18.07
N VAL A 157 0.54 -16.02 -17.81
CA VAL A 157 1.91 -15.63 -18.19
C VAL A 157 2.46 -16.74 -19.10
N TYR A 158 2.79 -16.38 -20.33
CA TYR A 158 3.42 -17.26 -21.31
C TYR A 158 4.76 -16.67 -21.72
N GLY A 159 5.84 -17.25 -21.18
CA GLY A 159 7.19 -16.74 -21.41
C GLY A 159 7.34 -15.30 -20.97
N VAL A 160 7.48 -14.42 -21.96
CA VAL A 160 7.70 -12.98 -21.78
C VAL A 160 6.46 -12.11 -21.97
N CYS A 161 5.30 -12.71 -22.21
CA CYS A 161 4.04 -11.99 -22.34
C CYS A 161 3.03 -12.45 -21.31
N SER A 162 2.10 -11.57 -20.97
CA SER A 162 1.01 -11.83 -20.05
C SER A 162 -0.29 -11.23 -20.54
N ARG A 163 -1.40 -11.79 -20.05
CA ARG A 163 -2.74 -11.27 -20.26
C ARG A 163 -3.53 -11.35 -18.97
N LEU A 164 -4.42 -10.39 -18.76
CA LEU A 164 -5.42 -10.37 -17.70
C LEU A 164 -6.74 -9.87 -18.30
N PHE A 165 -7.84 -10.53 -17.95
CA PHE A 165 -9.21 -10.23 -18.37
C PHE A 165 -10.12 -10.22 -17.14
N CYS A 166 -11.10 -9.32 -17.10
CA CYS A 166 -12.07 -9.21 -16.00
C CYS A 166 -13.50 -9.05 -16.54
N ASP A 167 -14.44 -9.92 -16.19
CA ASP A 167 -15.87 -9.74 -16.49
C ASP A 167 -16.70 -9.77 -15.20
N PHE A 168 -17.24 -8.62 -14.81
CA PHE A 168 -18.04 -8.48 -13.59
C PHE A 168 -19.55 -8.40 -13.86
N GLY A 169 -19.99 -8.76 -15.07
CA GLY A 169 -21.39 -8.82 -15.50
C GLY A 169 -21.89 -7.52 -16.16
N ASP A 170 -23.08 -7.61 -16.76
CA ASP A 170 -23.71 -6.50 -17.50
C ASP A 170 -23.70 -5.18 -16.73
N GLU A 171 -23.94 -5.21 -15.42
CA GLU A 171 -23.99 -4.04 -14.56
C GLU A 171 -23.17 -4.27 -13.28
N PHE A 172 -22.13 -3.46 -13.09
CA PHE A 172 -21.27 -3.50 -11.91
C PHE A 172 -21.17 -2.13 -11.24
N GLU A 173 -21.72 -2.05 -10.03
CA GLU A 173 -21.77 -0.82 -9.23
C GLU A 173 -20.44 -0.59 -8.48
N VAL A 174 -19.82 0.59 -8.69
CA VAL A 174 -18.61 1.03 -7.99
C VAL A 174 -18.90 2.28 -7.16
N LEU A 175 -18.70 2.18 -5.85
CA LEU A 175 -19.01 3.24 -4.88
C LEU A 175 -17.93 4.32 -4.82
N ASP A 176 -16.67 3.94 -5.02
CA ASP A 176 -15.53 4.84 -5.00
C ASP A 176 -14.56 4.43 -6.10
N THR A 177 -14.52 5.19 -7.19
CA THR A 177 -13.76 4.86 -8.39
C THR A 177 -12.27 5.15 -8.26
N THR A 178 -11.86 6.02 -7.33
CA THR A 178 -10.48 6.53 -7.24
C THR A 178 -9.77 6.14 -5.96
N GLY A 179 -10.48 5.90 -4.85
CA GLY A 179 -9.85 5.66 -3.56
C GLY A 179 -9.42 6.91 -2.80
N GLU A 180 -9.52 8.08 -3.43
CA GLU A 180 -9.13 9.35 -2.82
C GLU A 180 -10.19 9.81 -1.83
N GLU A 181 -9.77 10.40 -0.71
CA GLU A 181 -10.71 10.99 0.25
C GLU A 181 -11.52 12.13 -0.38
N PRO A 182 -12.79 12.33 0.01
CA PRO A 182 -13.59 13.46 -0.43
C PRO A 182 -12.89 14.80 -0.11
N LYS A 183 -12.74 15.66 -1.12
CA LYS A 183 -12.09 16.97 -0.95
C LYS A 183 -12.96 17.91 -0.12
N GLU A 184 -12.35 18.54 0.88
CA GLU A 184 -12.94 19.67 1.60
C GLU A 184 -12.36 21.00 1.09
N ILE A 185 -13.24 21.93 0.75
CA ILE A 185 -12.89 23.21 0.12
C ILE A 185 -13.43 24.34 0.98
N PHE A 186 -12.54 25.14 1.54
CA PHE A 186 -12.92 26.33 2.30
C PHE A 186 -13.37 27.45 1.36
N ILE A 187 -14.51 28.05 1.70
CA ILE A 187 -15.17 29.06 0.86
C ILE A 187 -14.74 30.46 1.32
N SER A 188 -14.40 31.29 0.35
CA SER A 188 -14.15 32.72 0.53
C SER A 188 -15.40 33.54 0.27
N ASN A 189 -16.08 33.27 -0.85
CA ASN A 189 -17.27 34.01 -1.27
C ASN A 189 -18.23 33.14 -2.10
N ILE A 190 -19.51 33.50 -2.12
CA ILE A 190 -20.51 32.96 -3.05
C ILE A 190 -21.30 34.14 -3.64
N THR A 191 -21.31 34.28 -4.96
CA THR A 191 -22.06 35.36 -5.63
C THR A 191 -23.55 35.05 -5.67
N GLN A 192 -24.39 36.08 -5.47
CA GLN A 192 -25.84 35.99 -5.67
C GLN A 192 -26.16 36.26 -7.16
N SER A 193 -26.08 35.23 -7.99
CA SER A 193 -26.21 35.34 -9.45
C SER A 193 -26.69 34.04 -10.11
N ASN A 194 -26.95 34.11 -11.42
CA ASN A 194 -27.17 32.94 -12.27
C ASN A 194 -26.11 32.88 -13.39
N PRO A 195 -25.11 31.99 -13.30
CA PRO A 195 -24.86 31.08 -12.19
C PRO A 195 -24.21 31.77 -10.98
N GLY A 196 -24.44 31.22 -9.78
CA GLY A 196 -23.75 31.55 -8.54
C GLY A 196 -22.35 30.95 -8.56
N ILE A 197 -21.35 31.78 -8.27
CA ILE A 197 -19.94 31.43 -8.30
C ILE A 197 -19.42 31.32 -6.87
N VAL A 198 -18.95 30.12 -6.53
CA VAL A 198 -18.22 29.84 -5.31
C VAL A 198 -16.74 30.12 -5.55
N THR A 199 -16.15 30.98 -4.73
CA THR A 199 -14.72 31.29 -4.75
C THR A 199 -14.05 30.63 -3.54
N CYS A 200 -12.96 29.92 -3.79
CA CYS A 200 -12.18 29.22 -2.78
C CYS A 200 -11.34 30.20 -1.94
N LEU A 201 -10.99 29.81 -0.73
CA LEU A 201 -10.04 30.53 0.10
C LEU A 201 -8.66 30.62 -0.59
N GLU A 202 -8.00 31.78 -0.50
CA GLU A 202 -6.75 32.08 -1.21
C GLU A 202 -5.68 30.98 -1.04
N ASN A 203 -4.94 30.72 -2.12
CA ASN A 203 -3.85 29.74 -2.25
C ASN A 203 -4.23 28.25 -2.19
N HIS A 204 -5.53 27.90 -2.17
CA HIS A 204 -5.96 26.50 -2.16
C HIS A 204 -6.86 26.21 -3.37
N PRO A 205 -6.35 25.57 -4.44
CA PRO A 205 -7.17 25.19 -5.58
C PRO A 205 -8.15 24.07 -5.17
N HIS A 206 -9.39 24.12 -5.64
CA HIS A 206 -10.39 23.11 -5.27
C HIS A 206 -10.16 21.74 -5.92
N ARG A 207 -9.44 21.71 -7.06
CA ARG A 207 -9.12 20.47 -7.82
C ARG A 207 -10.35 19.61 -8.14
N LEU A 208 -11.52 20.22 -8.25
CA LEU A 208 -12.75 19.55 -8.69
C LEU A 208 -12.79 19.49 -10.21
N GLU A 209 -13.62 18.60 -10.74
CA GLU A 209 -13.91 18.47 -12.17
C GLU A 209 -15.37 18.82 -12.44
N THR A 210 -15.65 19.35 -13.63
CA THR A 210 -17.03 19.66 -14.05
C THR A 210 -17.87 18.39 -14.07
N GLY A 211 -19.06 18.47 -13.49
CA GLY A 211 -19.99 17.35 -13.35
C GLY A 211 -19.96 16.67 -11.97
N GLN A 212 -18.93 16.91 -11.15
CA GLN A 212 -18.88 16.41 -9.78
C GLN A 212 -19.93 17.09 -8.89
N LEU A 213 -20.29 16.43 -7.80
CA LEU A 213 -21.23 16.95 -6.82
C LEU A 213 -20.49 17.45 -5.57
N VAL A 214 -21.01 18.51 -4.95
CA VAL A 214 -20.55 19.00 -3.64
C VAL A 214 -21.74 19.23 -2.72
N THR A 215 -21.52 19.06 -1.42
CA THR A 215 -22.44 19.49 -0.36
C THR A 215 -21.81 20.59 0.48
N PHE A 216 -22.63 21.44 1.11
CA PHE A 216 -22.13 22.57 1.89
C PHE A 216 -22.39 22.40 3.38
N ARG A 217 -21.51 22.96 4.20
CA ARG A 217 -21.73 23.17 5.63
C ARG A 217 -21.14 24.50 6.08
N GLU A 218 -21.70 25.06 7.15
CA GLU A 218 -21.18 26.27 7.81
C GLU A 218 -21.17 27.55 6.93
N VAL A 219 -22.01 27.59 5.89
CA VAL A 219 -22.24 28.80 5.08
C VAL A 219 -23.18 29.74 5.82
N ASN A 220 -22.75 30.97 6.07
CA ASN A 220 -23.57 32.01 6.69
C ASN A 220 -24.04 33.02 5.63
N GLY A 221 -25.26 33.53 5.77
CA GLY A 221 -25.93 34.31 4.72
C GLY A 221 -26.72 33.40 3.80
N MET A 222 -26.07 32.58 2.98
CA MET A 222 -26.73 31.57 2.13
C MET A 222 -27.03 30.26 2.88
N SER A 223 -27.76 30.34 3.99
CA SER A 223 -27.92 29.21 4.93
C SER A 223 -28.63 27.99 4.33
N CYS A 224 -29.46 28.21 3.31
CA CYS A 224 -30.15 27.15 2.56
C CYS A 224 -29.20 26.21 1.80
N LEU A 225 -27.95 26.64 1.54
CA LEU A 225 -26.95 25.77 0.94
C LEU A 225 -26.51 24.66 1.90
N ASN A 226 -26.55 24.88 3.21
CA ASN A 226 -26.07 23.91 4.19
C ASN A 226 -26.87 22.59 4.13
N GLY A 227 -26.18 21.48 3.88
CA GLY A 227 -26.77 20.15 3.69
C GLY A 227 -27.36 19.88 2.29
N SER A 228 -27.40 20.88 1.41
CA SER A 228 -27.84 20.70 0.01
C SER A 228 -26.70 20.17 -0.87
N THR A 229 -27.04 19.54 -2.00
CA THR A 229 -26.07 18.99 -2.97
C THR A 229 -26.22 19.69 -4.31
N HIS A 230 -25.09 20.11 -4.89
CA HIS A 230 -25.05 20.86 -6.15
C HIS A 230 -24.03 20.29 -7.11
N GLN A 231 -24.34 20.37 -8.41
CA GLN A 231 -23.42 20.00 -9.47
C GLN A 231 -22.44 21.15 -9.76
N VAL A 232 -21.17 20.79 -9.88
CA VAL A 232 -20.06 21.71 -10.08
C VAL A 232 -19.82 21.94 -11.57
N THR A 233 -19.71 23.21 -11.96
CA THR A 233 -19.08 23.60 -13.24
C THR A 233 -17.82 24.40 -12.94
N VAL A 234 -16.65 23.85 -13.28
CA VAL A 234 -15.35 24.50 -13.00
C VAL A 234 -15.22 25.78 -13.84
N VAL A 235 -14.88 26.89 -13.19
CA VAL A 235 -14.67 28.20 -13.85
C VAL A 235 -13.18 28.53 -13.89
N SER A 236 -12.46 28.27 -12.80
CA SER A 236 -11.00 28.41 -12.68
C SER A 236 -10.48 27.44 -11.62
N PRO A 237 -9.17 27.27 -11.41
CA PRO A 237 -8.66 26.44 -10.31
C PRO A 237 -9.13 26.85 -8.90
N TYR A 238 -9.64 28.08 -8.75
CA TYR A 238 -10.05 28.68 -7.48
C TYR A 238 -11.54 29.04 -7.43
N SER A 239 -12.32 28.71 -8.46
CA SER A 239 -13.74 29.03 -8.49
C SER A 239 -14.57 28.07 -9.34
N PHE A 240 -15.80 27.84 -8.90
CA PHE A 240 -16.75 26.99 -9.60
C PHE A 240 -18.18 27.49 -9.45
N SER A 241 -19.03 27.15 -10.42
CA SER A 241 -20.46 27.45 -10.43
C SER A 241 -21.27 26.31 -9.82
N ILE A 242 -22.38 26.66 -9.15
CA ILE A 242 -23.36 25.73 -8.55
C ILE A 242 -24.80 25.94 -9.04
N GLY A 243 -25.00 26.59 -10.18
CA GLY A 243 -26.34 26.90 -10.70
C GLY A 243 -26.89 28.22 -10.16
N ASP A 244 -28.20 28.43 -10.18
CA ASP A 244 -28.82 29.72 -9.81
C ASP A 244 -28.82 29.94 -8.29
N THR A 245 -28.33 31.10 -7.86
CA THR A 245 -28.31 31.56 -6.46
C THR A 245 -28.99 32.91 -6.28
N SER A 246 -29.62 33.44 -7.32
CA SER A 246 -30.16 34.81 -7.35
C SER A 246 -31.23 35.04 -6.27
N ASP A 247 -32.05 34.02 -6.00
CA ASP A 247 -33.14 34.07 -5.00
C ASP A 247 -32.68 33.73 -3.57
N MET A 248 -31.39 33.47 -3.36
CA MET A 248 -30.83 33.16 -2.05
C MET A 248 -30.52 34.44 -1.25
N GLU A 249 -30.47 34.33 0.07
CA GLU A 249 -29.96 35.40 0.92
C GLU A 249 -28.51 35.75 0.55
N PRO A 250 -28.05 37.02 0.69
CA PRO A 250 -26.67 37.38 0.38
C PRO A 250 -25.69 36.59 1.25
N TYR A 251 -24.62 36.07 0.63
CA TYR A 251 -23.53 35.43 1.36
C TYR A 251 -22.89 36.42 2.35
N LEU A 252 -22.60 35.93 3.56
CA LEU A 252 -21.94 36.72 4.61
C LEU A 252 -20.49 36.29 4.80
N HIS A 253 -20.26 35.06 5.25
CA HIS A 253 -18.92 34.51 5.48
C HIS A 253 -18.94 32.99 5.76
N GLY A 254 -17.76 32.38 5.71
CA GLY A 254 -17.55 30.98 6.07
C GLY A 254 -18.03 30.01 5.00
N GLY A 255 -18.14 28.74 5.38
CA GLY A 255 -18.58 27.69 4.48
C GLY A 255 -17.45 26.74 4.09
N ILE A 256 -17.83 25.47 3.98
CA ILE A 256 -17.01 24.38 3.48
C ILE A 256 -17.85 23.65 2.44
N ALA A 257 -17.32 23.51 1.22
CA ALA A 257 -17.85 22.60 0.22
C ALA A 257 -17.12 21.26 0.34
N VAL A 258 -17.87 20.17 0.45
CA VAL A 258 -17.35 18.81 0.57
C VAL A 258 -17.76 18.03 -0.67
N GLN A 259 -16.79 17.45 -1.37
CA GLN A 259 -17.04 16.61 -2.53
C GLN A 259 -17.94 15.42 -2.16
N VAL A 260 -18.97 15.15 -2.96
CA VAL A 260 -19.80 13.96 -2.82
C VAL A 260 -19.32 12.92 -3.82
N LYS A 261 -18.92 11.74 -3.31
CA LYS A 261 -18.58 10.59 -4.15
C LYS A 261 -19.87 10.01 -4.73
N THR A 262 -19.96 10.01 -6.05
CA THR A 262 -21.07 9.42 -6.78
C THR A 262 -20.71 8.01 -7.20
N THR A 263 -21.63 7.07 -6.96
CA THR A 263 -21.56 5.74 -7.55
C THR A 263 -21.45 5.81 -9.07
N LYS A 264 -20.61 4.95 -9.65
CA LYS A 264 -20.49 4.78 -11.10
C LYS A 264 -20.83 3.34 -11.48
N MET A 265 -21.64 3.19 -12.52
CA MET A 265 -21.92 1.89 -13.14
C MET A 265 -20.87 1.59 -14.21
N PHE A 266 -20.32 0.37 -14.15
CA PHE A 266 -19.42 -0.21 -15.13
C PHE A 266 -20.16 -1.34 -15.85
N TYR A 267 -19.90 -1.49 -17.14
CA TYR A 267 -20.54 -2.49 -18.00
C TYR A 267 -19.46 -3.37 -18.59
N PHE A 268 -19.70 -4.67 -18.58
CA PHE A 268 -18.73 -5.68 -18.98
C PHE A 268 -19.31 -6.56 -20.08
N GLU A 269 -18.48 -6.90 -21.06
CA GLU A 269 -18.87 -7.81 -22.12
C GLU A 269 -18.27 -9.18 -21.86
N ARG A 270 -18.96 -10.21 -22.34
CA ARG A 270 -18.47 -11.59 -22.27
C ARG A 270 -17.19 -11.76 -23.08
N LEU A 271 -16.36 -12.69 -22.63
CA LEU A 271 -15.09 -13.05 -23.23
C LEU A 271 -15.21 -13.31 -24.73
N GLU A 272 -16.21 -14.08 -25.19
CA GLU A 272 -16.42 -14.38 -26.62
C GLU A 272 -16.42 -13.12 -27.50
N LYS A 273 -17.16 -12.08 -27.08
CA LYS A 273 -17.26 -10.82 -27.83
C LYS A 273 -15.96 -10.04 -27.77
N GLN A 274 -15.30 -10.06 -26.62
CA GLN A 274 -14.04 -9.37 -26.38
C GLN A 274 -12.83 -10.05 -27.06
N LEU A 275 -12.96 -11.28 -27.55
CA LEU A 275 -11.94 -11.90 -28.40
C LEU A 275 -11.97 -11.36 -29.84
N THR A 276 -13.09 -10.82 -30.31
CA THR A 276 -13.21 -10.27 -31.68
C THR A 276 -13.06 -8.75 -31.73
N ASN A 277 -13.50 -8.06 -30.67
CA ASN A 277 -13.38 -6.60 -30.52
C ASN A 277 -12.93 -6.23 -29.10
N PRO A 278 -11.62 -6.36 -28.80
CA PRO A 278 -11.10 -6.21 -27.45
C PRO A 278 -11.01 -4.74 -27.00
N LEU A 279 -11.48 -4.46 -25.79
CA LEU A 279 -11.18 -3.22 -25.07
C LEU A 279 -9.92 -3.42 -24.20
N CYS A 280 -8.80 -2.88 -24.67
CA CYS A 280 -7.49 -3.02 -24.04
C CYS A 280 -7.07 -1.75 -23.28
N LEU A 281 -6.58 -1.91 -22.05
CA LEU A 281 -5.89 -0.85 -21.32
C LEU A 281 -4.49 -0.63 -21.91
N VAL A 282 -4.19 0.62 -22.27
CA VAL A 282 -2.83 1.04 -22.66
C VAL A 282 -2.02 1.30 -21.39
N ALA A 283 -1.21 0.32 -21.00
CA ALA A 283 -0.33 0.41 -19.83
C ALA A 283 0.94 1.23 -20.10
N ASP A 284 1.46 1.17 -21.34
CA ASP A 284 2.64 1.91 -21.79
C ASP A 284 2.26 2.82 -22.96
N PHE A 285 2.15 4.12 -22.68
CA PHE A 285 1.80 5.13 -23.67
C PHE A 285 2.90 5.37 -24.72
N SER A 286 4.11 4.86 -24.52
CA SER A 286 5.16 4.89 -25.55
C SER A 286 4.94 3.84 -26.64
N LYS A 287 4.11 2.81 -26.38
CA LYS A 287 3.77 1.70 -27.28
C LYS A 287 2.24 1.48 -27.35
N PRO A 288 1.43 2.48 -27.76
CA PRO A 288 -0.03 2.42 -27.65
C PRO A 288 -0.69 1.30 -28.46
N GLU A 289 -0.04 0.82 -29.52
CA GLU A 289 -0.48 -0.29 -30.37
C GLU A 289 -0.18 -1.68 -29.79
N ALA A 290 0.74 -1.77 -28.81
CA ALA A 290 1.21 -3.04 -28.27
C ALA A 290 0.09 -3.92 -27.69
N PRO A 291 -0.90 -3.40 -26.93
CA PRO A 291 -1.95 -4.26 -26.36
C PRO A 291 -2.71 -5.07 -27.41
N LEU A 292 -3.10 -4.44 -28.53
CA LEU A 292 -3.79 -5.14 -29.63
C LEU A 292 -2.87 -6.13 -30.35
N GLN A 293 -1.59 -5.80 -30.51
CA GLN A 293 -0.62 -6.73 -31.10
C GLN A 293 -0.41 -7.97 -30.23
N ILE A 294 -0.34 -7.80 -28.92
CA ILE A 294 -0.19 -8.90 -27.95
C ILE A 294 -1.48 -9.73 -27.91
N HIS A 295 -2.66 -9.09 -27.98
CA HIS A 295 -3.94 -9.79 -28.10
C HIS A 295 -3.93 -10.78 -29.27
N VAL A 296 -3.56 -10.33 -30.47
CA VAL A 296 -3.44 -11.19 -31.66
C VAL A 296 -2.44 -12.33 -31.44
N ALA A 297 -1.27 -12.02 -30.85
CA ALA A 297 -0.25 -13.03 -30.58
C ALA A 297 -0.74 -14.12 -29.59
N MET A 298 -1.48 -13.73 -28.55
CA MET A 298 -2.07 -14.65 -27.57
C MET A 298 -3.20 -15.51 -28.16
N LEU A 299 -4.01 -14.95 -29.06
CA LEU A 299 -4.98 -15.73 -29.82
C LEU A 299 -4.29 -16.73 -30.75
N ALA A 300 -3.21 -16.31 -31.41
CA ALA A 300 -2.40 -17.20 -32.25
C ALA A 300 -1.77 -18.34 -31.43
N LEU A 301 -1.35 -18.08 -30.20
CA LEU A 301 -0.86 -19.12 -29.27
C LEU A 301 -1.95 -20.14 -28.94
N SER A 302 -3.13 -19.65 -28.58
CA SER A 302 -4.27 -20.50 -28.24
C SER A 302 -4.66 -21.38 -29.45
N ARG A 303 -4.75 -20.78 -30.64
CA ARG A 303 -5.07 -21.49 -31.88
C ARG A 303 -3.98 -22.49 -32.30
N PHE A 304 -2.71 -22.16 -32.09
CA PHE A 304 -1.60 -23.10 -32.32
C PHE A 304 -1.73 -24.31 -31.40
N GLN A 305 -1.98 -24.09 -30.11
CA GLN A 305 -2.15 -25.17 -29.12
C GLN A 305 -3.31 -26.10 -29.49
N GLU A 306 -4.44 -25.55 -29.90
CA GLU A 306 -5.59 -26.32 -30.39
C GLU A 306 -5.26 -27.12 -31.66
N SER A 307 -4.59 -26.51 -32.64
CA SER A 307 -4.35 -27.12 -33.96
C SER A 307 -3.28 -28.22 -33.91
N PHE A 308 -2.25 -28.04 -33.06
CA PHE A 308 -1.12 -28.97 -32.97
C PHE A 308 -1.17 -29.88 -31.73
N GLY A 309 -2.12 -29.67 -30.82
CA GLY A 309 -2.23 -30.42 -29.56
C GLY A 309 -1.06 -30.21 -28.60
N ARG A 310 -0.28 -29.14 -28.77
CA ARG A 310 0.89 -28.80 -27.95
C ARG A 310 1.21 -27.31 -27.98
N ALA A 311 1.92 -26.81 -26.97
CA ALA A 311 2.57 -25.51 -27.06
C ALA A 311 3.72 -25.52 -28.10
N PRO A 312 4.08 -24.37 -28.69
CA PRO A 312 5.29 -24.21 -29.47
C PRO A 312 6.52 -24.76 -28.72
N ASN A 313 7.47 -25.34 -29.45
CA ASN A 313 8.71 -25.84 -28.89
C ASN A 313 9.67 -24.68 -28.61
N ILE A 314 10.45 -24.79 -27.54
CA ILE A 314 11.37 -23.74 -27.07
C ILE A 314 12.37 -23.41 -28.18
N GLY A 315 12.51 -22.13 -28.51
CA GLY A 315 13.44 -21.65 -29.53
C GLY A 315 13.16 -22.13 -30.97
N CYS A 316 12.04 -22.81 -31.23
CA CYS A 316 11.75 -23.40 -32.54
C CYS A 316 11.31 -22.34 -33.57
N LEU A 317 12.15 -22.14 -34.60
CA LEU A 317 11.86 -21.17 -35.67
C LEU A 317 10.68 -21.60 -36.55
N GLN A 318 10.52 -22.90 -36.81
CA GLN A 318 9.39 -23.39 -37.63
C GLN A 318 8.04 -23.15 -36.93
N ASP A 319 7.96 -23.42 -35.63
CA ASP A 319 6.75 -23.14 -34.86
C ASP A 319 6.47 -21.63 -34.78
N ALA A 320 7.52 -20.80 -34.71
CA ALA A 320 7.39 -19.34 -34.72
C ALA A 320 6.84 -18.80 -36.05
N GLU A 321 7.33 -19.32 -37.19
CA GLU A 321 6.79 -18.95 -38.51
C GLU A 321 5.37 -19.45 -38.71
N GLU A 322 5.02 -20.64 -38.19
CA GLU A 322 3.65 -21.15 -38.29
C GLU A 322 2.68 -20.33 -37.43
N MET A 323 3.07 -20.00 -36.20
CA MET A 323 2.31 -19.11 -35.34
C MET A 323 2.13 -17.71 -35.96
N LEU A 324 3.13 -17.20 -36.68
CA LEU A 324 3.04 -15.93 -37.40
C LEU A 324 1.96 -15.97 -38.50
N LYS A 325 1.87 -17.07 -39.28
CA LYS A 325 0.79 -17.23 -40.27
C LYS A 325 -0.58 -17.26 -39.61
N ILE A 326 -0.70 -17.96 -38.48
CA ILE A 326 -1.93 -18.01 -37.69
C ILE A 326 -2.30 -16.59 -37.21
N ALA A 327 -1.34 -15.82 -36.71
CA ALA A 327 -1.55 -14.44 -36.25
C ALA A 327 -2.05 -13.52 -37.38
N VAL A 328 -1.46 -13.62 -38.58
CA VAL A 328 -1.92 -12.89 -39.76
C VAL A 328 -3.36 -13.26 -40.13
N SER A 329 -3.70 -14.54 -40.14
CA SER A 329 -5.07 -15.00 -40.41
C SER A 329 -6.06 -14.50 -39.35
N ILE A 330 -5.71 -14.54 -38.06
CA ILE A 330 -6.56 -14.05 -36.97
C ILE A 330 -6.79 -12.54 -37.11
N SER A 331 -5.73 -11.78 -37.40
CA SER A 331 -5.83 -10.33 -37.61
C SER A 331 -6.87 -9.96 -38.66
N GLU A 332 -7.00 -10.72 -39.74
CA GLU A 332 -8.01 -10.47 -40.79
C GLU A 332 -9.45 -10.67 -40.31
N THR A 333 -9.66 -11.48 -39.26
CA THR A 333 -10.96 -11.79 -38.68
C THR A 333 -11.41 -10.81 -37.59
N LEU A 334 -10.48 -10.07 -36.98
CA LEU A 334 -10.79 -9.07 -35.96
C LEU A 334 -11.41 -7.82 -36.58
N GLU A 335 -12.35 -7.17 -35.88
CA GLU A 335 -13.04 -5.99 -36.40
C GLU A 335 -12.07 -4.85 -36.73
N ASN A 336 -11.08 -4.64 -35.87
CA ASN A 336 -10.11 -3.55 -35.98
C ASN A 336 -8.93 -3.87 -36.91
N LYS A 337 -8.81 -5.11 -37.40
CA LYS A 337 -7.71 -5.61 -38.25
C LYS A 337 -6.32 -5.07 -37.85
N PRO A 338 -5.90 -5.26 -36.59
CA PRO A 338 -4.67 -4.65 -36.07
C PRO A 338 -3.43 -5.15 -36.81
N GLN A 339 -2.45 -4.28 -37.04
CA GLN A 339 -1.19 -4.70 -37.65
C GLN A 339 -0.49 -5.76 -36.80
N VAL A 340 -0.12 -6.88 -37.43
CA VAL A 340 0.65 -7.94 -36.75
C VAL A 340 2.11 -7.51 -36.58
N ASN A 341 2.62 -7.62 -35.35
CA ASN A 341 4.03 -7.46 -35.05
C ASN A 341 4.72 -8.82 -35.06
N GLY A 342 5.55 -9.07 -36.08
CA GLY A 342 6.22 -10.35 -36.29
C GLY A 342 7.14 -10.74 -35.14
N ASP A 343 7.89 -9.79 -34.59
CA ASP A 343 8.87 -10.06 -33.52
C ASP A 343 8.17 -10.48 -32.23
N ARG A 344 7.06 -9.82 -31.87
CA ARG A 344 6.21 -10.22 -30.73
C ARG A 344 5.70 -11.64 -30.86
N VAL A 345 5.16 -12.00 -32.03
CA VAL A 345 4.62 -13.34 -32.27
C VAL A 345 5.75 -14.38 -32.20
N LYS A 346 6.89 -14.11 -32.83
CA LYS A 346 8.03 -15.03 -32.84
C LYS A 346 8.62 -15.22 -31.44
N TRP A 347 8.80 -14.16 -30.67
CA TRP A 347 9.30 -14.26 -29.29
C TRP A 347 8.31 -14.93 -28.35
N LEU A 348 7.01 -14.65 -28.48
CA LEU A 348 5.99 -15.38 -27.74
C LEU A 348 6.06 -16.88 -28.08
N SER A 349 6.14 -17.26 -29.35
CA SER A 349 6.29 -18.66 -29.77
C SER A 349 7.51 -19.32 -29.12
N ARG A 350 8.69 -18.70 -29.28
CA ARG A 350 9.97 -19.24 -28.80
C ARG A 350 10.03 -19.41 -27.29
N THR A 351 9.31 -18.58 -26.55
CA THR A 351 9.34 -18.53 -25.08
C THR A 351 8.05 -19.04 -24.43
N ALA A 352 7.05 -19.49 -25.18
CA ALA A 352 5.70 -19.82 -24.68
C ALA A 352 5.68 -20.85 -23.53
N ARG A 353 6.69 -21.73 -23.47
CA ARG A 353 6.82 -22.72 -22.39
C ARG A 353 7.59 -22.22 -21.17
N GLY A 354 8.31 -21.10 -21.32
CA GLY A 354 9.05 -20.45 -20.26
C GLY A 354 8.15 -19.63 -19.34
N PHE A 355 8.77 -19.06 -18.31
CA PHE A 355 8.06 -18.28 -17.30
C PHE A 355 9.00 -17.27 -16.63
N LEU A 356 8.51 -16.04 -16.47
CA LEU A 356 9.20 -14.99 -15.72
C LEU A 356 8.49 -14.72 -14.39
N ALA A 357 9.09 -15.18 -13.28
CA ALA A 357 8.55 -14.96 -11.94
C ALA A 357 8.28 -13.48 -11.60
N PRO A 358 9.14 -12.50 -11.98
CA PRO A 358 8.83 -11.07 -11.77
C PRO A 358 7.59 -10.59 -12.54
N LEU A 359 7.36 -11.08 -13.75
CA LEU A 359 6.16 -10.75 -14.52
C LEU A 359 4.91 -11.33 -13.86
N ALA A 360 5.00 -12.57 -13.34
CA ALA A 360 3.93 -13.18 -12.57
C ALA A 360 3.66 -12.45 -11.26
N ALA A 361 4.68 -11.93 -10.58
CA ALA A 361 4.52 -11.08 -9.39
C ALA A 361 3.73 -9.81 -9.72
N ALA A 362 4.09 -9.11 -10.81
CA ALA A 362 3.41 -7.90 -11.24
C ALA A 362 1.94 -8.18 -11.63
N VAL A 363 1.71 -9.12 -12.53
CA VAL A 363 0.37 -9.46 -13.04
C VAL A 363 -0.49 -10.10 -11.94
N GLY A 364 0.10 -10.95 -11.10
CA GLY A 364 -0.57 -11.57 -9.97
C GLY A 364 -1.02 -10.55 -8.93
N GLY A 365 -0.21 -9.52 -8.66
CA GLY A 365 -0.60 -8.38 -7.83
C GLY A 365 -1.81 -7.63 -8.41
N VAL A 366 -1.80 -7.32 -9.72
CA VAL A 366 -2.93 -6.65 -10.39
C VAL A 366 -4.18 -7.53 -10.38
N ALA A 367 -4.07 -8.81 -10.77
CA ALA A 367 -5.19 -9.75 -10.79
C ALA A 367 -5.81 -9.92 -9.39
N SER A 368 -4.98 -9.99 -8.35
CA SER A 368 -5.47 -10.05 -6.97
C SER A 368 -6.22 -8.79 -6.57
N GLN A 369 -5.71 -7.62 -6.98
CA GLN A 369 -6.41 -6.36 -6.74
C GLN A 369 -7.76 -6.34 -7.47
N GLU A 370 -7.86 -6.85 -8.70
CA GLU A 370 -9.13 -6.98 -9.43
C GLU A 370 -10.12 -7.92 -8.71
N VAL A 371 -9.64 -8.99 -8.06
CA VAL A 371 -10.50 -9.83 -7.20
C VAL A 371 -11.06 -9.02 -6.03
N LEU A 372 -10.26 -8.17 -5.39
CA LEU A 372 -10.75 -7.32 -4.30
C LEU A 372 -11.77 -6.31 -4.82
N LYS A 373 -11.56 -5.71 -6.00
CA LYS A 373 -12.53 -4.81 -6.64
C LYS A 373 -13.84 -5.56 -6.91
N ALA A 374 -13.76 -6.74 -7.52
CA ALA A 374 -14.90 -7.59 -7.88
C ALA A 374 -15.83 -7.90 -6.69
N VAL A 375 -15.27 -8.17 -5.51
CA VAL A 375 -16.05 -8.55 -4.32
C VAL A 375 -16.43 -7.35 -3.43
N THR A 376 -15.87 -6.16 -3.67
CA THR A 376 -16.13 -4.98 -2.83
C THR A 376 -16.92 -3.86 -3.51
N GLY A 377 -16.79 -3.70 -4.83
CA GLY A 377 -17.26 -2.52 -5.56
C GLY A 377 -16.46 -1.25 -5.22
N LYS A 378 -15.21 -1.40 -4.79
CA LYS A 378 -14.27 -0.29 -4.54
C LYS A 378 -13.16 -0.28 -5.59
N PHE A 379 -12.80 0.92 -6.01
CA PHE A 379 -11.91 1.26 -7.12
C PHE A 379 -12.47 0.92 -8.50
N SER A 380 -12.06 1.70 -9.51
CA SER A 380 -12.39 1.40 -10.90
C SER A 380 -11.76 0.05 -11.30
N PRO A 381 -12.57 -0.91 -11.77
CA PRO A 381 -12.07 -2.18 -12.25
C PRO A 381 -11.38 -2.03 -13.60
N LEU A 382 -10.51 -2.98 -13.93
CA LEU A 382 -9.99 -3.14 -15.27
C LEU A 382 -11.16 -3.46 -16.22
N GLN A 383 -11.38 -2.65 -17.26
CA GLN A 383 -12.37 -2.89 -18.31
C GLN A 383 -11.67 -3.12 -19.66
N GLN A 384 -11.41 -4.36 -20.10
CA GLN A 384 -11.25 -5.57 -19.28
C GLN A 384 -9.88 -6.21 -19.48
N TRP A 385 -9.25 -5.98 -20.64
CA TRP A 385 -7.97 -6.58 -20.98
C TRP A 385 -6.80 -5.71 -20.54
N LEU A 386 -5.83 -6.34 -19.90
CA LEU A 386 -4.49 -5.82 -19.67
C LEU A 386 -3.48 -6.80 -20.29
N TYR A 387 -2.63 -6.27 -21.16
CA TYR A 387 -1.51 -7.00 -21.75
C TYR A 387 -0.20 -6.34 -21.32
N ILE A 388 0.75 -7.15 -20.88
CA ILE A 388 2.11 -6.70 -20.55
C ILE A 388 3.09 -7.69 -21.18
N ASP A 389 4.13 -7.17 -21.81
CA ASP A 389 5.21 -7.95 -22.39
C ASP A 389 6.59 -7.45 -21.93
N MET A 390 7.60 -8.30 -22.10
CA MET A 390 8.99 -8.04 -21.75
C MET A 390 9.90 -8.16 -22.97
N LEU A 391 9.47 -7.66 -24.15
CA LEU A 391 10.29 -7.76 -25.36
C LEU A 391 11.65 -7.06 -25.24
N ASP A 392 11.74 -6.00 -24.44
CA ASP A 392 12.99 -5.26 -24.23
C ASP A 392 14.08 -6.13 -23.56
N ILE A 393 13.68 -7.20 -22.86
CA ILE A 393 14.60 -8.19 -22.25
C ILE A 393 15.12 -9.19 -23.29
N VAL A 394 14.26 -9.64 -24.22
CA VAL A 394 14.58 -10.75 -25.14
C VAL A 394 15.13 -10.30 -26.48
N THR A 395 14.79 -9.08 -26.94
CA THR A 395 15.28 -8.55 -28.23
C THR A 395 16.81 -8.57 -28.34
N PRO A 396 17.58 -8.19 -27.29
CA PRO A 396 19.05 -8.31 -27.32
C PRO A 396 19.57 -9.75 -27.45
N LEU A 397 18.74 -10.76 -27.18
CA LEU A 397 19.09 -12.18 -27.17
C LEU A 397 18.86 -12.88 -28.50
N GLU A 398 18.38 -12.17 -29.53
CA GLU A 398 18.07 -12.76 -30.83
C GLU A 398 19.29 -13.43 -31.48
N LYS A 399 20.49 -12.92 -31.20
CA LYS A 399 21.75 -13.42 -31.73
C LYS A 399 22.24 -14.71 -31.05
N LEU A 400 21.63 -15.11 -29.94
CA LEU A 400 22.01 -16.31 -29.22
C LEU A 400 21.50 -17.57 -29.94
N GLY A 401 22.28 -18.66 -29.87
CA GLY A 401 21.89 -19.94 -30.45
C GLY A 401 20.74 -20.60 -29.69
N SER A 402 20.01 -21.50 -30.34
CA SER A 402 18.84 -22.17 -29.76
C SER A 402 19.16 -23.01 -28.51
N GLU A 403 20.39 -23.50 -28.42
CA GLU A 403 20.91 -24.31 -27.32
C GLU A 403 20.95 -23.58 -25.97
N GLU A 404 21.00 -22.25 -25.99
CA GLU A 404 20.95 -21.40 -24.79
C GLU A 404 19.63 -21.54 -24.04
N PHE A 405 18.54 -21.79 -24.77
CA PHE A 405 17.18 -21.79 -24.22
C PHE A 405 16.69 -23.18 -23.83
N LEU A 406 17.44 -24.24 -24.18
CA LEU A 406 17.00 -25.62 -23.96
C LEU A 406 17.01 -26.01 -22.48
N PRO A 407 16.04 -26.81 -22.01
CA PRO A 407 15.99 -27.31 -20.64
C PRO A 407 17.24 -28.13 -20.26
N ARG A 408 17.62 -28.06 -18.99
CA ARG A 408 18.70 -28.83 -18.34
C ARG A 408 18.16 -29.81 -17.29
N GLY A 409 16.86 -29.80 -17.00
CA GLY A 409 16.24 -30.68 -16.01
C GLY A 409 16.45 -30.18 -14.58
N ASP A 410 16.59 -28.87 -14.41
CA ASP A 410 16.75 -28.16 -13.14
C ASP A 410 15.57 -27.20 -12.88
N ARG A 411 15.61 -26.50 -11.75
CA ARG A 411 14.56 -25.55 -11.36
C ARG A 411 14.50 -24.29 -12.22
N TYR A 412 15.53 -23.99 -13.00
CA TYR A 412 15.64 -22.76 -13.77
C TYR A 412 15.22 -22.93 -15.24
N ASP A 413 14.73 -24.11 -15.62
CA ASP A 413 14.31 -24.41 -17.00
C ASP A 413 13.27 -23.42 -17.55
N ALA A 414 12.31 -23.02 -16.71
CA ALA A 414 11.28 -22.05 -17.12
C ALA A 414 11.87 -20.67 -17.41
N LEU A 415 12.81 -20.21 -16.58
CA LEU A 415 13.51 -18.94 -16.77
C LEU A 415 14.44 -19.01 -17.99
N ARG A 416 15.21 -20.09 -18.10
CA ARG A 416 16.16 -20.34 -19.20
C ARG A 416 15.48 -20.33 -20.56
N ALA A 417 14.28 -20.90 -20.66
CA ALA A 417 13.48 -20.87 -21.88
C ALA A 417 13.10 -19.44 -22.32
N CYS A 418 13.15 -18.45 -21.42
CA CYS A 418 12.92 -17.04 -21.72
C CYS A 418 14.22 -16.27 -22.01
N ILE A 419 15.25 -16.41 -21.16
CA ILE A 419 16.42 -15.51 -21.16
C ILE A 419 17.73 -16.18 -21.58
N GLY A 420 17.74 -17.50 -21.79
CA GLY A 420 18.94 -18.27 -22.10
C GLY A 420 19.84 -18.53 -20.90
N ASP A 421 20.66 -19.57 -21.02
CA ASP A 421 21.53 -20.07 -19.94
C ASP A 421 22.61 -19.04 -19.55
N SER A 422 23.18 -18.34 -20.52
CA SER A 422 24.19 -17.29 -20.27
C SER A 422 23.68 -16.18 -19.35
N LEU A 423 22.41 -15.77 -19.46
CA LEU A 423 21.83 -14.77 -18.57
C LEU A 423 21.44 -15.36 -17.22
N CYS A 424 20.90 -16.60 -17.18
CA CYS A 424 20.66 -17.30 -15.92
C CYS A 424 21.96 -17.35 -15.08
N GLN A 425 23.08 -17.70 -15.71
CA GLN A 425 24.33 -17.82 -15.00
C GLN A 425 24.89 -16.48 -14.52
N LYS A 426 24.67 -15.40 -15.28
CA LYS A 426 24.97 -14.04 -14.79
C LYS A 426 24.15 -13.68 -13.55
N LEU A 427 22.86 -14.03 -13.50
CA LEU A 427 22.03 -13.83 -12.32
C LEU A 427 22.55 -14.62 -11.12
N HIS A 428 22.94 -15.88 -11.35
CA HIS A 428 23.51 -16.75 -10.33
C HIS A 428 24.78 -16.15 -9.69
N ASP A 429 25.62 -15.49 -10.50
CA ASP A 429 26.89 -14.92 -10.05
C ASP A 429 26.77 -13.50 -9.47
N LEU A 430 25.56 -12.93 -9.34
CA LEU A 430 25.36 -11.58 -8.82
C LEU A 430 25.61 -11.48 -7.31
N ASN A 431 26.36 -10.45 -6.92
CA ASN A 431 26.40 -9.91 -5.56
C ASN A 431 25.36 -8.79 -5.44
N VAL A 432 24.33 -8.97 -4.63
CA VAL A 432 23.25 -8.00 -4.45
C VAL A 432 23.20 -7.52 -3.01
N PHE A 433 23.12 -6.20 -2.81
CA PHE A 433 22.84 -5.62 -1.51
C PHE A 433 21.40 -5.09 -1.45
N LEU A 434 20.53 -5.76 -0.70
CA LEU A 434 19.14 -5.35 -0.46
C LEU A 434 19.02 -4.63 0.88
N VAL A 435 18.54 -3.39 0.84
CA VAL A 435 18.33 -2.57 2.03
C VAL A 435 16.84 -2.45 2.35
N GLY A 436 16.43 -3.09 3.44
CA GLY A 436 15.04 -3.22 3.87
C GLY A 436 14.47 -4.61 3.58
N CYS A 437 13.89 -5.23 4.61
CA CYS A 437 13.23 -6.53 4.57
C CYS A 437 11.73 -6.40 4.90
N GLY A 438 11.16 -5.22 4.57
CA GLY A 438 9.73 -4.94 4.67
C GLY A 438 8.90 -5.59 3.55
N ALA A 439 7.79 -4.96 3.17
CA ALA A 439 6.87 -5.51 2.16
C ALA A 439 7.56 -5.75 0.81
N ILE A 440 8.21 -4.70 0.27
CA ILE A 440 9.00 -4.78 -0.96
C ILE A 440 10.15 -5.78 -0.82
N GLY A 441 10.84 -5.76 0.33
CA GLY A 441 11.99 -6.64 0.58
C GLY A 441 11.62 -8.13 0.55
N CYS A 442 10.48 -8.50 1.13
CA CYS A 442 9.96 -9.87 1.09
C CYS A 442 9.67 -10.33 -0.36
N GLU A 443 9.01 -9.49 -1.15
CA GLU A 443 8.71 -9.78 -2.56
C GLU A 443 9.98 -9.86 -3.42
N MET A 444 10.96 -9.00 -3.15
CA MET A 444 12.23 -9.01 -3.85
C MET A 444 13.04 -10.28 -3.54
N LEU A 445 13.10 -10.69 -2.26
CA LEU A 445 13.77 -11.91 -1.85
C LEU A 445 13.14 -13.17 -2.46
N LYS A 446 11.81 -13.23 -2.50
CA LYS A 446 11.08 -14.28 -3.24
C LYS A 446 11.51 -14.32 -4.71
N ASN A 447 11.54 -13.17 -5.38
CA ASN A 447 11.96 -13.10 -6.78
C ASN A 447 13.43 -13.49 -6.96
N PHE A 448 14.33 -13.08 -6.07
CA PHE A 448 15.74 -13.49 -6.08
C PHE A 448 15.90 -15.00 -5.95
N ALA A 449 15.14 -15.63 -5.04
CA ALA A 449 15.15 -17.08 -4.89
C ALA A 449 14.69 -17.81 -6.17
N LEU A 450 13.60 -17.35 -6.79
CA LEU A 450 13.07 -17.94 -8.03
C LEU A 450 13.96 -17.69 -9.25
N LEU A 451 14.63 -16.53 -9.30
CA LEU A 451 15.60 -16.19 -10.36
C LEU A 451 16.98 -16.82 -10.15
N GLY A 452 17.24 -17.41 -8.98
CA GLY A 452 18.53 -17.99 -8.63
C GLY A 452 19.64 -16.96 -8.36
N VAL A 453 19.29 -15.72 -8.00
CA VAL A 453 20.28 -14.65 -7.76
C VAL A 453 21.25 -15.05 -6.66
N GLY A 454 22.57 -14.99 -6.91
CA GLY A 454 23.56 -15.32 -5.87
C GLY A 454 23.68 -16.82 -5.54
N THR A 455 23.24 -17.70 -6.45
CA THR A 455 23.37 -19.17 -6.32
C THR A 455 24.61 -19.75 -7.01
N GLY A 456 25.40 -18.92 -7.69
CA GLY A 456 26.60 -19.33 -8.41
C GLY A 456 27.61 -20.01 -7.49
N GLN A 457 28.35 -21.00 -7.99
CA GLN A 457 29.25 -21.81 -7.14
C GLN A 457 30.45 -20.98 -6.67
N ASP A 458 31.10 -20.26 -7.59
CA ASP A 458 32.34 -19.50 -7.36
C ASP A 458 32.09 -18.04 -6.94
N LYS A 459 31.00 -17.44 -7.45
CA LYS A 459 30.59 -16.05 -7.18
C LYS A 459 29.09 -16.02 -6.89
N GLY A 460 28.62 -14.97 -6.23
CA GLY A 460 27.21 -14.73 -5.95
C GLY A 460 26.92 -14.69 -4.46
N LEU A 461 26.22 -13.64 -4.03
CA LEU A 461 25.83 -13.42 -2.64
C LEU A 461 24.71 -12.40 -2.56
N VAL A 462 23.65 -12.72 -1.83
CA VAL A 462 22.64 -11.74 -1.43
C VAL A 462 22.95 -11.24 -0.03
N THR A 463 23.32 -9.98 0.12
CA THR A 463 23.44 -9.33 1.43
C THR A 463 22.17 -8.56 1.73
N ILE A 464 21.56 -8.79 2.89
CA ILE A 464 20.35 -8.07 3.32
C ILE A 464 20.54 -7.40 4.68
N THR A 465 19.87 -6.27 4.88
CA THR A 465 19.84 -5.62 6.19
C THR A 465 18.50 -4.96 6.49
N ASP A 466 18.05 -5.08 7.73
CA ASP A 466 16.87 -4.41 8.26
C ASP A 466 16.99 -4.32 9.80
N PRO A 467 16.93 -3.13 10.40
CA PRO A 467 17.05 -2.97 11.86
C PRO A 467 15.78 -3.32 12.62
N ASP A 468 14.64 -3.51 11.95
CA ASP A 468 13.35 -3.66 12.60
C ASP A 468 13.06 -5.10 13.04
N LEU A 469 12.19 -5.20 14.04
CA LEU A 469 11.55 -6.44 14.45
C LEU A 469 10.21 -6.61 13.74
N ILE A 470 9.74 -7.85 13.67
CA ILE A 470 8.45 -8.19 13.07
C ILE A 470 7.30 -7.81 14.01
N GLU A 471 6.32 -7.09 13.47
CA GLU A 471 5.07 -6.74 14.16
C GLU A 471 3.86 -7.47 13.55
N LYS A 472 2.76 -7.58 14.31
CA LYS A 472 1.52 -8.21 13.82
C LYS A 472 0.98 -7.55 12.53
N SER A 473 1.03 -6.22 12.46
CA SER A 473 0.57 -5.44 11.29
C SER A 473 1.40 -5.68 10.02
N ASN A 474 2.59 -6.27 10.16
CA ASN A 474 3.47 -6.56 9.04
C ASN A 474 2.99 -7.78 8.26
N LEU A 475 2.40 -8.77 8.95
CA LEU A 475 2.04 -10.07 8.39
C LEU A 475 1.04 -9.98 7.23
N ASN A 476 0.21 -8.93 7.19
CA ASN A 476 -0.73 -8.68 6.09
C ASN A 476 -0.06 -8.38 4.73
N ARG A 477 1.23 -8.03 4.68
CA ARG A 477 1.94 -7.71 3.42
C ARG A 477 3.40 -8.15 3.37
N GLN A 478 3.90 -8.80 4.41
CA GLN A 478 5.27 -9.32 4.52
C GLN A 478 5.19 -10.83 4.65
N PHE A 479 4.85 -11.48 3.54
CA PHE A 479 4.39 -12.87 3.51
C PHE A 479 5.47 -13.91 3.87
N LEU A 480 6.75 -13.52 3.95
CA LEU A 480 7.81 -14.38 4.47
C LEU A 480 7.70 -14.58 6.00
N PHE A 481 6.92 -13.75 6.68
CA PHE A 481 6.75 -13.80 8.13
C PHE A 481 5.47 -14.55 8.53
N ARG A 482 5.45 -15.02 9.78
CA ARG A 482 4.35 -15.80 10.36
C ARG A 482 4.04 -15.26 11.76
N PRO A 483 2.86 -15.55 12.35
CA PRO A 483 2.53 -15.11 13.70
C PRO A 483 3.58 -15.48 14.76
N HIS A 484 4.22 -16.65 14.64
CA HIS A 484 5.27 -17.09 15.57
C HIS A 484 6.62 -16.38 15.39
N HIS A 485 6.77 -15.52 14.37
CA HIS A 485 7.95 -14.69 14.12
C HIS A 485 7.87 -13.29 14.74
N ILE A 486 6.74 -12.91 15.36
CA ILE A 486 6.58 -11.60 16.00
C ILE A 486 7.70 -11.37 17.04
N GLN A 487 8.27 -10.16 17.05
CA GLN A 487 9.46 -9.76 17.82
C GLN A 487 10.80 -10.37 17.39
N LYS A 488 10.86 -11.20 16.33
CA LYS A 488 12.14 -11.61 15.72
C LYS A 488 12.65 -10.55 14.73
N PRO A 489 13.98 -10.46 14.48
CA PRO A 489 14.53 -9.56 13.47
C PRO A 489 14.02 -9.89 12.07
N LYS A 490 13.62 -8.88 11.31
CA LYS A 490 13.08 -9.06 9.95
C LYS A 490 14.10 -9.70 9.02
N SER A 491 15.34 -9.18 8.99
CA SER A 491 16.38 -9.66 8.07
C SER A 491 16.74 -11.13 8.29
N TYR A 492 16.97 -11.56 9.53
CA TYR A 492 17.31 -12.96 9.84
C TYR A 492 16.16 -13.91 9.47
N THR A 493 14.94 -13.54 9.83
CA THR A 493 13.75 -14.34 9.52
C THR A 493 13.50 -14.39 8.01
N ALA A 494 13.69 -13.28 7.30
CA ALA A 494 13.53 -13.22 5.85
C ALA A 494 14.59 -14.08 5.15
N ALA A 495 15.84 -14.09 5.62
CA ALA A 495 16.87 -14.97 5.06
C ALA A 495 16.48 -16.45 5.18
N GLU A 496 16.08 -16.89 6.37
CA GLU A 496 15.65 -18.27 6.62
C GLU A 496 14.44 -18.66 5.75
N ALA A 497 13.41 -17.82 5.71
CA ALA A 497 12.23 -18.05 4.87
C ALA A 497 12.59 -18.11 3.37
N THR A 498 13.54 -17.29 2.92
CA THR A 498 13.99 -17.28 1.51
C THR A 498 14.77 -18.55 1.17
N LEU A 499 15.58 -19.06 2.09
CA LEU A 499 16.30 -20.33 1.92
C LEU A 499 15.36 -21.53 1.80
N ASN A 500 14.18 -21.48 2.44
CA ASN A 500 13.15 -22.51 2.25
C ASN A 500 12.59 -22.49 0.82
N ILE A 501 12.53 -21.32 0.16
CA ILE A 501 12.13 -21.21 -1.25
C ILE A 501 13.25 -21.77 -2.15
N ASN A 502 14.50 -21.35 -1.91
CA ASN A 502 15.65 -21.83 -2.65
C ASN A 502 16.86 -22.14 -1.75
N PRO A 503 17.11 -23.43 -1.44
CA PRO A 503 18.25 -23.84 -0.60
C PRO A 503 19.63 -23.55 -1.20
N TYR A 504 19.71 -23.29 -2.51
CA TYR A 504 20.98 -22.95 -3.18
C TYR A 504 21.38 -21.48 -3.01
N LEU A 505 20.49 -20.64 -2.47
CA LEU A 505 20.75 -19.21 -2.29
C LEU A 505 21.84 -18.99 -1.25
N LYS A 506 22.82 -18.13 -1.55
CA LYS A 506 23.80 -17.64 -0.57
C LYS A 506 23.32 -16.30 -0.04
N ILE A 507 23.01 -16.23 1.26
CA ILE A 507 22.43 -15.04 1.87
C ILE A 507 23.09 -14.68 3.20
N ASP A 508 23.62 -13.46 3.28
CA ASP A 508 24.10 -12.86 4.52
C ASP A 508 23.08 -11.84 5.02
N SER A 509 22.73 -11.89 6.31
CA SER A 509 21.72 -11.01 6.89
C SER A 509 22.27 -10.21 8.07
N TYR A 510 21.86 -8.95 8.16
CA TYR A 510 22.32 -7.99 9.17
C TYR A 510 21.15 -7.20 9.76
N ILE A 511 21.35 -6.60 10.94
CA ILE A 511 20.35 -5.79 11.66
C ILE A 511 20.77 -4.31 11.74
N ASN A 512 21.71 -3.89 10.91
CA ASN A 512 22.26 -2.54 10.98
C ASN A 512 21.39 -1.58 10.14
N LYS A 513 21.01 -0.45 10.72
CA LYS A 513 20.41 0.65 9.96
C LYS A 513 21.46 1.26 9.04
N VAL A 514 21.24 1.22 7.73
CA VAL A 514 22.15 1.84 6.75
C VAL A 514 22.10 3.36 6.90
N CYS A 515 23.17 3.93 7.46
CA CYS A 515 23.32 5.34 7.75
C CYS A 515 24.82 5.69 7.95
N PRO A 516 25.19 6.98 8.06
CA PRO A 516 26.58 7.40 8.26
C PRO A 516 27.27 6.72 9.45
N ALA A 517 26.53 6.40 10.52
CA ALA A 517 27.08 5.73 11.70
C ALA A 517 27.49 4.27 11.46
N THR A 518 27.12 3.67 10.33
CA THR A 518 27.39 2.26 9.96
C THR A 518 28.33 2.12 8.77
N GLU A 519 28.99 3.19 8.33
CA GLU A 519 29.94 3.16 7.20
C GLU A 519 31.20 2.33 7.48
N ASN A 520 31.50 2.04 8.75
CA ASN A 520 32.52 1.06 9.10
C ASN A 520 32.14 -0.36 8.67
N THR A 521 30.84 -0.66 8.59
CA THR A 521 30.29 -1.95 8.12
C THR A 521 30.03 -1.88 6.61
N TYR A 522 29.33 -0.82 6.17
CA TYR A 522 28.96 -0.58 4.77
C TYR A 522 29.91 0.42 4.11
N SER A 523 31.20 0.08 4.15
CA SER A 523 32.29 0.91 3.61
C SER A 523 32.30 0.96 2.08
N ASP A 524 33.12 1.84 1.50
CA ASP A 524 33.32 1.88 0.05
C ASP A 524 33.81 0.53 -0.49
N GLU A 525 34.65 -0.18 0.29
CA GLU A 525 35.08 -1.54 -0.06
C GLU A 525 33.90 -2.51 -0.13
N PHE A 526 32.95 -2.43 0.81
CA PHE A 526 31.73 -3.25 0.78
C PHE A 526 30.89 -2.95 -0.47
N TYR A 527 30.63 -1.67 -0.78
CA TYR A 527 29.87 -1.28 -1.97
C TYR A 527 30.57 -1.70 -3.26
N SER A 528 31.90 -1.63 -3.31
CA SER A 528 32.68 -2.01 -4.49
C SER A 528 32.56 -3.49 -4.89
N LYS A 529 32.17 -4.35 -3.93
CA LYS A 529 31.94 -5.79 -4.13
C LYS A 529 30.54 -6.12 -4.64
N GLN A 530 29.60 -5.17 -4.59
CA GLN A 530 28.22 -5.37 -5.03
C GLN A 530 28.12 -5.16 -6.54
N ASP A 531 27.37 -6.01 -7.23
CA ASP A 531 27.03 -5.83 -8.64
C ASP A 531 25.81 -4.89 -8.79
N VAL A 532 24.83 -4.99 -7.86
CA VAL A 532 23.62 -4.15 -7.82
C VAL A 532 23.22 -3.87 -6.36
N VAL A 533 22.75 -2.66 -6.08
CA VAL A 533 22.08 -2.30 -4.83
C VAL A 533 20.58 -2.18 -5.07
N VAL A 534 19.76 -2.69 -4.15
CA VAL A 534 18.30 -2.63 -4.22
C VAL A 534 17.74 -2.04 -2.95
N THR A 535 16.83 -1.09 -3.05
CA THR A 535 16.19 -0.44 -1.91
C THR A 535 14.73 -0.87 -1.78
N ALA A 536 14.37 -1.19 -0.54
CA ALA A 536 13.02 -1.56 -0.12
C ALA A 536 12.63 -0.74 1.13
N LEU A 537 12.82 0.57 1.03
CA LEU A 537 12.77 1.52 2.13
C LEU A 537 11.39 2.19 2.29
N ASP A 538 11.16 2.81 3.44
CA ASP A 538 9.91 3.51 3.77
C ASP A 538 10.09 5.02 4.01
N ASN A 539 11.32 5.54 3.90
CA ASN A 539 11.63 6.94 4.12
C ASN A 539 12.60 7.49 3.07
N VAL A 540 12.43 8.78 2.74
CA VAL A 540 13.22 9.47 1.71
C VAL A 540 14.67 9.68 2.15
N GLU A 541 14.92 9.94 3.43
CA GLU A 541 16.28 10.17 3.95
C GLU A 541 17.22 8.99 3.67
N ALA A 542 16.78 7.76 3.99
CA ALA A 542 17.56 6.56 3.72
C ALA A 542 17.77 6.30 2.22
N ARG A 543 16.76 6.60 1.38
CA ARG A 543 16.90 6.49 -0.09
C ARG A 543 17.99 7.42 -0.59
N ARG A 544 17.95 8.69 -0.20
CA ARG A 544 18.94 9.71 -0.57
C ARG A 544 20.35 9.35 -0.12
N TYR A 545 20.47 8.79 1.09
CA TYR A 545 21.76 8.34 1.61
C TYR A 545 22.33 7.19 0.77
N ILE A 546 21.53 6.16 0.48
CA ILE A 546 21.99 5.01 -0.32
C ILE A 546 22.31 5.42 -1.75
N ASP A 547 21.48 6.26 -2.37
CA ASP A 547 21.78 6.83 -3.69
C ASP A 547 23.13 7.54 -3.70
N SER A 548 23.42 8.37 -2.69
CA SER A 548 24.73 9.03 -2.56
C SER A 548 25.89 8.03 -2.47
N ARG A 549 25.72 6.92 -1.74
CA ARG A 549 26.73 5.86 -1.63
C ARG A 549 26.90 5.10 -2.96
N CYS A 550 25.80 4.84 -3.69
CA CYS A 550 25.82 4.19 -5.00
C CYS A 550 26.52 5.05 -6.05
N VAL A 551 26.21 6.36 -6.10
CA VAL A 551 26.88 7.32 -6.99
C VAL A 551 28.38 7.39 -6.69
N ALA A 552 28.76 7.52 -5.42
CA ALA A 552 30.17 7.58 -5.02
C ALA A 552 30.96 6.31 -5.38
N ASN A 553 30.31 5.15 -5.39
CA ASN A 553 30.93 3.85 -5.65
C ASN A 553 30.64 3.28 -7.05
N LEU A 554 30.00 4.07 -7.93
CA LEU A 554 29.59 3.69 -9.28
C LEU A 554 28.81 2.36 -9.32
N ARG A 555 27.85 2.20 -8.41
CA ARG A 555 27.01 1.00 -8.33
C ARG A 555 25.61 1.27 -8.88
N PRO A 556 25.06 0.37 -9.72
CA PRO A 556 23.65 0.43 -10.10
C PRO A 556 22.74 0.35 -8.88
N LEU A 557 21.64 1.10 -8.91
CA LEU A 557 20.61 1.12 -7.86
C LEU A 557 19.24 0.88 -8.47
N LEU A 558 18.48 -0.04 -7.87
CA LEU A 558 17.06 -0.25 -8.13
C LEU A 558 16.26 0.27 -6.92
N ASP A 559 15.47 1.33 -7.12
CA ASP A 559 14.56 1.86 -6.09
C ASP A 559 13.10 1.58 -6.43
N SER A 560 12.30 1.45 -5.38
CA SER A 560 10.85 1.37 -5.49
C SER A 560 10.17 1.90 -4.23
N GLY A 561 8.92 2.33 -4.39
CA GLY A 561 8.09 2.81 -3.29
C GLY A 561 6.61 2.53 -3.54
N THR A 562 5.85 2.43 -2.45
CA THR A 562 4.41 2.17 -2.49
C THR A 562 3.65 3.08 -1.53
N MET A 563 2.44 3.49 -1.90
CA MET A 563 1.52 4.25 -1.06
C MET A 563 0.08 3.85 -1.39
N GLY A 564 -0.52 3.00 -0.55
CA GLY A 564 -1.84 2.43 -0.82
C GLY A 564 -1.85 1.61 -2.11
N THR A 565 -2.68 1.99 -3.07
CA THR A 565 -2.76 1.37 -4.41
C THR A 565 -1.75 1.94 -5.41
N LYS A 566 -0.95 2.94 -5.02
CA LYS A 566 0.05 3.60 -5.87
C LYS A 566 1.42 2.96 -5.66
N GLY A 567 2.22 2.92 -6.72
CA GLY A 567 3.61 2.48 -6.65
C GLY A 567 4.46 3.14 -7.74
N HIS A 568 5.77 3.15 -7.52
CA HIS A 568 6.75 3.56 -8.52
C HIS A 568 7.99 2.67 -8.44
N THR A 569 8.76 2.69 -9.53
CA THR A 569 10.06 2.01 -9.66
C THR A 569 11.01 2.94 -10.40
N GLU A 570 12.26 3.02 -9.95
CA GLU A 570 13.30 3.84 -10.57
C GLU A 570 14.58 3.01 -10.71
N VAL A 571 15.26 3.17 -11.85
CA VAL A 571 16.49 2.42 -12.18
C VAL A 571 17.61 3.42 -12.43
N ILE A 572 18.63 3.38 -11.58
CA ILE A 572 19.79 4.25 -11.65
C ILE A 572 20.97 3.44 -12.18
N VAL A 573 21.47 3.82 -13.36
CA VAL A 573 22.60 3.17 -14.04
C VAL A 573 23.77 4.15 -14.15
N PRO A 574 24.95 3.83 -13.58
CA PRO A 574 26.12 4.68 -13.64
C PRO A 574 26.48 5.09 -15.07
N HIS A 575 26.79 6.37 -15.26
CA HIS A 575 27.14 6.98 -16.55
C HIS A 575 26.03 6.91 -17.64
N LEU A 576 24.79 6.59 -17.28
CA LEU A 576 23.69 6.50 -18.23
C LEU A 576 22.45 7.30 -17.78
N THR A 577 21.97 7.09 -16.56
CA THR A 577 20.79 7.79 -16.03
C THR A 577 21.20 8.85 -15.01
N GLU A 578 20.25 9.69 -14.63
CA GLU A 578 20.40 10.52 -13.43
C GLU A 578 20.25 9.69 -12.14
N SER A 579 20.65 10.29 -11.01
CA SER A 579 20.53 9.70 -9.67
C SER A 579 19.19 10.06 -9.02
N TYR A 580 18.78 9.32 -7.99
CA TYR A 580 17.56 9.62 -7.22
C TYR A 580 17.59 11.05 -6.64
N ASN A 581 18.78 11.52 -6.22
CA ASN A 581 18.96 12.87 -5.68
C ASN A 581 18.92 14.00 -6.73
N SER A 582 18.84 13.69 -8.03
CA SER A 582 18.75 14.70 -9.09
C SER A 582 17.42 15.45 -9.05
N HIS A 583 16.37 14.80 -8.54
CA HIS A 583 15.06 15.39 -8.37
C HIS A 583 14.74 15.62 -6.89
N ARG A 584 13.89 16.61 -6.64
CA ARG A 584 13.32 16.86 -5.32
C ARG A 584 11.85 16.51 -5.37
N ASP A 585 11.49 15.49 -4.61
CA ASP A 585 10.09 15.23 -4.28
C ASP A 585 9.46 16.45 -3.59
N PRO A 586 8.14 16.66 -3.75
CA PRO A 586 7.42 17.63 -2.96
C PRO A 586 7.71 17.41 -1.47
N PRO A 587 8.02 18.48 -0.71
CA PRO A 587 8.20 18.33 0.73
C PRO A 587 6.88 17.89 1.36
N GLU A 588 6.96 17.17 2.48
CA GLU A 588 5.78 16.93 3.31
C GLU A 588 5.14 18.27 3.67
N GLU A 589 3.81 18.37 3.60
CA GLU A 589 3.09 19.59 3.95
C GLU A 589 3.22 19.86 5.45
N GLU A 590 4.13 20.76 5.82
CA GLU A 590 4.27 21.21 7.20
C GLU A 590 3.13 22.18 7.56
N ILE A 591 2.33 21.80 8.56
CA ILE A 591 1.28 22.68 9.08
C ILE A 591 1.95 23.88 9.77
N PRO A 592 1.61 25.13 9.40
CA PRO A 592 2.22 26.30 10.00
C PRO A 592 2.11 26.29 11.53
N PHE A 593 3.20 26.60 12.21
CA PHE A 593 3.25 26.57 13.67
C PHE A 593 2.14 27.41 14.35
N CYS A 594 1.78 28.56 13.77
CA CYS A 594 0.68 29.40 14.25
C CYS A 594 -0.68 28.69 14.18
N THR A 595 -0.92 27.90 13.13
CA THR A 595 -2.13 27.08 12.96
C THR A 595 -2.19 25.99 14.03
N LEU A 596 -1.11 25.22 14.21
CA LEU A 596 -1.04 24.19 15.25
C LEU A 596 -1.19 24.77 16.67
N LYS A 597 -0.60 25.94 16.93
CA LYS A 597 -0.58 26.52 18.27
C LYS A 597 -1.92 27.14 18.68
N SER A 598 -2.59 27.83 17.76
CA SER A 598 -3.69 28.74 18.09
C SER A 598 -4.94 28.59 17.21
N PHE A 599 -4.82 28.19 15.95
CA PHE A 599 -5.92 28.25 14.99
C PHE A 599 -6.10 26.95 14.19
N PRO A 600 -6.32 25.80 14.85
CA PRO A 600 -6.60 24.56 14.13
C PRO A 600 -7.97 24.64 13.45
N ALA A 601 -8.01 24.34 12.15
CA ALA A 601 -9.23 24.31 11.34
C ALA A 601 -9.67 22.88 10.97
N ALA A 602 -8.70 21.95 10.88
CA ALA A 602 -8.89 20.56 10.48
C ALA A 602 -8.42 19.60 11.58
N ILE A 603 -8.85 18.34 11.52
CA ILE A 603 -8.58 17.33 12.57
C ILE A 603 -7.09 17.01 12.66
N GLU A 604 -6.39 17.00 11.53
CA GLU A 604 -4.96 16.75 11.38
C GLU A 604 -4.15 17.75 12.22
N HIS A 605 -4.59 19.01 12.27
CA HIS A 605 -3.93 20.04 13.08
C HIS A 605 -3.98 19.69 14.58
N THR A 606 -5.11 19.15 15.04
CA THR A 606 -5.29 18.77 16.44
C THR A 606 -4.51 17.49 16.77
N ILE A 607 -4.42 16.54 15.84
CA ILE A 607 -3.64 15.30 15.98
C ILE A 607 -2.14 15.63 16.07
N GLN A 608 -1.62 16.46 15.15
CA GLN A 608 -0.22 16.88 15.20
C GLN A 608 0.08 17.66 16.48
N TRP A 609 -0.82 18.56 16.91
CA TRP A 609 -0.68 19.26 18.19
C TRP A 609 -0.64 18.27 19.37
N ALA A 610 -1.48 17.23 19.37
CA ALA A 610 -1.53 16.23 20.43
C ALA A 610 -0.23 15.40 20.47
N ARG A 611 0.27 14.99 19.31
CA ARG A 611 1.58 14.33 19.15
C ARG A 611 2.70 15.19 19.73
N ASP A 612 2.75 16.49 19.40
CA ASP A 612 3.74 17.41 19.95
C ASP A 612 3.64 17.52 21.49
N LYS A 613 2.42 17.49 22.06
CA LYS A 613 2.25 17.51 23.52
C LYS A 613 2.68 16.21 24.17
N PHE A 614 2.41 15.08 23.54
CA PHE A 614 2.87 13.77 23.98
C PHE A 614 4.41 13.74 24.00
N GLU A 615 5.04 14.02 22.87
CA GLU A 615 6.49 13.98 22.71
C GLU A 615 7.19 14.97 23.66
N SER A 616 6.68 16.21 23.72
CA SER A 616 7.22 17.23 24.62
C SER A 616 7.15 16.82 26.09
N LEU A 617 6.07 16.20 26.54
CA LEU A 617 5.89 15.86 27.96
C LEU A 617 6.58 14.57 28.36
N PHE A 618 6.49 13.53 27.53
CA PHE A 618 6.83 12.17 27.93
C PHE A 618 8.10 11.64 27.26
N SER A 619 8.67 12.34 26.28
CA SER A 619 9.94 11.97 25.63
C SER A 619 11.01 13.04 25.78
N HIS A 620 10.81 14.23 25.18
CA HIS A 620 11.84 15.27 25.11
C HIS A 620 12.26 15.80 26.48
N LYS A 621 11.30 16.13 27.35
CA LYS A 621 11.61 16.65 28.70
C LYS A 621 12.31 15.63 29.60
N PRO A 622 11.89 14.35 29.66
CA PRO A 622 12.66 13.29 30.32
C PRO A 622 14.06 13.10 29.71
N SER A 623 14.19 13.12 28.39
CA SER A 623 15.49 13.00 27.71
C SER A 623 16.45 14.13 28.11
N LEU A 624 15.98 15.39 28.14
CA LEU A 624 16.77 16.52 28.63
C LEU A 624 17.20 16.35 30.10
N PHE A 625 16.32 15.82 30.96
CA PHE A 625 16.67 15.52 32.35
C PHE A 625 17.77 14.45 32.44
N ASN A 626 17.65 13.37 31.67
CA ASN A 626 18.64 12.30 31.66
C ASN A 626 19.98 12.76 31.08
N LYS A 627 19.99 13.50 29.96
CA LYS A 627 21.20 14.07 29.37
C LYS A 627 21.92 14.99 30.35
N PHE A 628 21.20 15.82 31.10
CA PHE A 628 21.80 16.68 32.11
C PHE A 628 22.58 15.86 33.16
N TRP A 629 22.01 14.77 33.68
CA TRP A 629 22.68 13.93 34.68
C TRP A 629 23.73 12.97 34.09
N GLN A 630 23.72 12.73 32.79
CA GLN A 630 24.84 12.08 32.08
C GLN A 630 26.06 13.00 31.99
N THR A 631 25.83 14.31 31.81
CA THR A 631 26.89 15.33 31.77
C THR A 631 27.40 15.67 33.16
N TYR A 632 26.51 15.81 34.15
CA TYR A 632 26.85 16.18 35.52
C TYR A 632 26.55 15.01 36.47
N PRO A 633 27.57 14.24 36.92
CA PRO A 633 27.36 13.00 37.67
C PRO A 633 26.79 13.18 39.09
N SER A 634 26.81 14.37 39.69
CA SER A 634 26.30 14.59 41.05
C SER A 634 25.69 15.97 41.28
N ALA A 635 24.77 16.06 42.24
CA ALA A 635 24.15 17.33 42.62
C ALA A 635 25.15 18.29 43.30
N GLU A 636 26.15 17.73 43.98
CA GLU A 636 27.25 18.45 44.60
C GLU A 636 28.10 19.19 43.55
N GLU A 637 28.43 18.52 42.44
CA GLU A 637 29.16 19.14 41.32
C GLU A 637 28.36 20.28 40.70
N VAL A 638 27.07 20.05 40.40
CA VAL A 638 26.17 21.07 39.88
C VAL A 638 26.13 22.28 40.80
N LEU A 639 26.01 22.06 42.11
CA LEU A 639 25.97 23.12 43.11
C LEU A 639 27.30 23.91 43.17
N GLN A 640 28.44 23.23 43.08
CA GLN A 640 29.76 23.88 43.06
C GLN A 640 29.92 24.77 41.83
N ARG A 641 29.58 24.26 40.64
CA ARG A 641 29.66 25.00 39.37
C ARG A 641 28.76 26.25 39.35
N ILE A 642 27.53 26.12 39.84
CA ILE A 642 26.62 27.26 39.99
C ILE A 642 27.17 28.28 40.99
N LYS A 643 27.74 27.84 42.12
CA LYS A 643 28.38 28.72 43.11
C LYS A 643 29.61 29.46 42.55
N SER A 644 30.32 28.86 41.58
CA SER A 644 31.40 29.53 40.84
C SER A 644 30.91 30.47 39.73
N GLY A 645 29.60 30.66 39.58
CA GLY A 645 29.01 31.57 38.59
C GLY A 645 28.79 30.98 37.20
N GLU A 646 28.93 29.65 37.04
CA GLU A 646 28.72 28.98 35.77
C GLU A 646 27.22 28.85 35.45
N SER A 647 26.82 29.20 34.23
CA SER A 647 25.45 28.98 33.74
C SER A 647 25.34 27.59 33.14
N LEU A 648 24.67 26.68 33.86
CA LEU A 648 24.48 25.30 33.41
C LEU A 648 23.24 25.17 32.53
N GLU A 649 23.45 24.89 31.24
CA GLU A 649 22.36 24.63 30.30
C GLU A 649 21.48 23.46 30.78
N GLY A 650 20.16 23.63 30.73
CA GLY A 650 19.19 22.63 31.18
C GLY A 650 18.91 22.60 32.70
N CYS A 651 19.68 23.29 33.54
CA CYS A 651 19.50 23.29 35.00
C CYS A 651 18.10 23.76 35.44
N PHE A 652 17.58 24.85 34.83
CA PHE A 652 16.23 25.33 35.11
C PHE A 652 15.15 24.29 34.76
N HIS A 653 15.35 23.52 33.69
CA HIS A 653 14.43 22.47 33.28
C HIS A 653 14.43 21.30 34.28
N VAL A 654 15.60 20.91 34.78
CA VAL A 654 15.74 19.89 35.84
C VAL A 654 15.03 20.33 37.12
N ILE A 655 15.27 21.56 37.60
CA ILE A 655 14.59 22.11 38.79
C ILE A 655 13.07 22.11 38.61
N LYS A 656 12.59 22.53 37.44
CA LYS A 656 11.16 22.55 37.12
C LYS A 656 10.54 21.15 37.05
N THR A 657 11.30 20.16 36.59
CA THR A 657 10.87 18.77 36.52
C THR A 657 10.80 18.16 37.93
N LEU A 658 11.84 18.36 38.75
CA LEU A 658 11.89 17.88 40.14
C LEU A 658 10.81 18.51 41.02
N SER A 659 10.59 19.82 40.90
CA SER A 659 9.55 20.53 41.69
C SER A 659 8.12 20.07 41.38
N ARG A 660 7.90 19.40 40.25
CA ARG A 660 6.60 18.91 39.80
C ARG A 660 6.53 17.39 39.67
N ARG A 661 7.53 16.68 40.21
CA ARG A 661 7.61 15.22 40.12
C ARG A 661 6.50 14.58 40.95
N PRO A 662 5.62 13.74 40.35
CA PRO A 662 4.67 12.96 41.13
C PRO A 662 5.40 11.87 41.93
N ARG A 663 4.94 11.63 43.16
CA ARG A 663 5.49 10.63 44.08
C ARG A 663 4.60 9.40 44.25
N ASN A 664 3.33 9.51 43.86
CA ASN A 664 2.32 8.46 43.97
C ASN A 664 1.26 8.62 42.87
N TRP A 665 0.42 7.60 42.70
CA TRP A 665 -0.61 7.55 41.67
C TRP A 665 -1.57 8.75 41.74
N THR A 666 -2.00 9.12 42.95
CA THR A 666 -2.87 10.28 43.19
C THR A 666 -2.30 11.55 42.55
N GLN A 667 -1.00 11.82 42.75
CA GLN A 667 -0.34 12.98 42.15
C GLN A 667 -0.23 12.89 40.62
N CYS A 668 -0.13 11.69 40.04
CA CYS A 668 -0.19 11.53 38.58
C CYS A 668 -1.57 11.94 38.03
N VAL A 669 -2.66 11.53 38.70
CA VAL A 669 -4.03 11.91 38.35
C VAL A 669 -4.27 13.41 38.55
N GLU A 670 -3.78 13.99 39.64
CA GLU A 670 -3.85 15.44 39.89
C GLU A 670 -3.13 16.23 38.77
N LEU A 671 -1.95 15.78 38.36
CA LEU A 671 -1.21 16.39 37.26
C LEU A 671 -1.98 16.29 35.93
N ALA A 672 -2.56 15.13 35.63
CA ALA A 672 -3.40 14.95 34.45
C ALA A 672 -4.61 15.90 34.47
N ARG A 673 -5.29 16.03 35.61
CA ARG A 673 -6.43 16.93 35.80
C ARG A 673 -6.08 18.40 35.59
N VAL A 674 -4.92 18.85 36.09
CA VAL A 674 -4.42 20.21 35.86
C VAL A 674 -4.00 20.43 34.40
N LYS A 675 -3.48 19.39 33.73
CA LYS A 675 -3.13 19.45 32.31
C LYS A 675 -4.35 19.58 31.42
N PHE A 676 -5.44 18.88 31.73
CA PHE A 676 -6.71 19.00 31.03
C PHE A 676 -7.15 20.47 30.96
N GLU A 677 -7.23 21.14 32.11
CA GLU A 677 -7.65 22.55 32.20
C GLU A 677 -6.72 23.46 31.41
N LYS A 678 -5.41 23.24 31.55
CA LYS A 678 -4.42 24.03 30.81
C LYS A 678 -4.61 23.91 29.31
N TYR A 679 -4.94 22.73 28.80
CA TYR A 679 -4.98 22.46 27.37
C TYR A 679 -6.31 22.81 26.73
N PHE A 680 -7.42 22.46 27.37
CA PHE A 680 -8.74 22.55 26.77
C PHE A 680 -9.59 23.72 27.29
N SER A 681 -9.18 24.37 28.39
CA SER A 681 -9.90 25.53 28.95
C SER A 681 -9.04 26.81 28.93
N HIS A 682 -7.95 26.85 29.69
CA HIS A 682 -7.15 28.07 29.90
C HIS A 682 -6.60 28.67 28.61
N LYS A 683 -6.21 27.82 27.65
CA LYS A 683 -5.75 28.28 26.34
C LYS A 683 -6.85 28.96 25.54
N ALA A 684 -8.06 28.39 25.53
CA ALA A 684 -9.20 29.00 24.85
C ALA A 684 -9.56 30.34 25.50
N LEU A 685 -9.61 30.40 26.84
CA LEU A 685 -9.84 31.64 27.58
C LEU A 685 -8.80 32.72 27.26
N GLN A 686 -7.52 32.36 27.26
CA GLN A 686 -6.45 33.30 26.89
C GLN A 686 -6.58 33.78 25.45
N LEU A 687 -6.93 32.89 24.52
CA LEU A 687 -7.05 33.24 23.11
C LEU A 687 -8.25 34.16 22.85
N LEU A 688 -9.40 33.90 23.45
CA LEU A 688 -10.58 34.76 23.39
C LEU A 688 -10.37 36.12 24.07
N HIS A 689 -9.53 36.18 25.12
CA HIS A 689 -9.12 37.44 25.73
C HIS A 689 -8.23 38.26 24.79
N SER A 690 -7.29 37.60 24.11
CA SER A 690 -6.40 38.26 23.14
C SER A 690 -7.13 38.67 21.86
N PHE A 691 -8.14 37.89 21.44
CA PHE A 691 -8.96 38.14 20.26
C PHE A 691 -10.46 37.92 20.59
N PRO A 692 -11.14 38.95 21.13
CA PRO A 692 -12.58 38.92 21.36
C PRO A 692 -13.38 38.50 20.12
N LEU A 693 -14.58 37.94 20.31
CA LEU A 693 -15.40 37.40 19.21
C LEU A 693 -15.79 38.45 18.16
N ASP A 694 -15.91 39.70 18.59
CA ASP A 694 -16.24 40.87 17.78
C ASP A 694 -15.01 41.58 17.18
N THR A 695 -13.81 41.02 17.35
CA THR A 695 -12.57 41.56 16.78
C THR A 695 -12.69 41.67 15.26
N ARG A 696 -12.39 42.86 14.71
CA ARG A 696 -12.38 43.13 13.27
C ARG A 696 -10.98 43.40 12.75
N LEU A 697 -10.73 43.03 11.50
CA LEU A 697 -9.53 43.36 10.75
C LEU A 697 -9.60 44.78 10.18
N LYS A 698 -8.49 45.28 9.63
CA LYS A 698 -8.39 46.63 9.07
C LYS A 698 -9.35 46.90 7.91
N ASP A 699 -9.74 45.85 7.20
CA ASP A 699 -10.70 45.88 6.09
C ASP A 699 -12.18 45.81 6.56
N GLY A 700 -12.42 45.73 7.87
CA GLY A 700 -13.76 45.63 8.47
C GLY A 700 -14.31 44.22 8.60
N SER A 701 -13.64 43.21 8.04
CA SER A 701 -14.03 41.79 8.17
C SER A 701 -13.80 41.27 9.59
N LEU A 702 -14.46 40.17 9.97
CA LEU A 702 -14.30 39.56 11.29
C LEU A 702 -12.97 38.80 11.37
N PHE A 703 -12.29 38.90 12.52
CA PHE A 703 -11.09 38.10 12.79
C PHE A 703 -11.41 36.59 12.81
N TRP A 704 -12.53 36.23 13.44
CA TRP A 704 -13.05 34.88 13.53
C TRP A 704 -13.91 34.54 12.32
N GLN A 705 -13.25 34.34 11.18
CA GLN A 705 -13.85 33.84 9.96
C GLN A 705 -13.00 32.69 9.41
N SER A 706 -13.61 31.82 8.60
CA SER A 706 -12.95 30.67 7.99
C SER A 706 -11.58 31.05 7.41
N PRO A 707 -10.50 30.31 7.74
CA PRO A 707 -10.47 29.01 8.42
C PRO A 707 -10.34 29.13 9.97
N LYS A 708 -10.28 30.34 10.53
CA LYS A 708 -10.10 30.56 11.97
C LYS A 708 -11.42 30.34 12.71
N ARG A 709 -11.45 29.29 13.52
CA ARG A 709 -12.62 28.92 14.33
C ARG A 709 -12.47 29.46 15.75
N PRO A 710 -13.45 30.21 16.28
CA PRO A 710 -13.40 30.66 17.67
C PRO A 710 -13.42 29.44 18.60
N PRO A 711 -12.48 29.31 19.56
CA PRO A 711 -12.45 28.16 20.45
C PRO A 711 -13.55 28.28 21.52
N PHE A 712 -13.93 27.15 22.11
CA PHE A 712 -14.79 27.10 23.28
C PHE A 712 -14.01 26.52 24.48
N PRO A 713 -13.94 27.22 25.63
CA PRO A 713 -13.33 26.67 26.84
C PRO A 713 -14.08 25.43 27.33
N VAL A 714 -13.41 24.27 27.33
CA VAL A 714 -14.02 23.01 27.74
C VAL A 714 -14.04 22.92 29.26
N LYS A 715 -15.23 22.74 29.83
CA LYS A 715 -15.38 22.41 31.25
C LYS A 715 -15.20 20.91 31.44
N PHE A 716 -14.30 20.50 32.34
CA PHE A 716 -14.14 19.09 32.67
C PHE A 716 -15.43 18.48 33.21
N ASP A 717 -15.79 17.32 32.67
CA ASP A 717 -16.87 16.46 33.12
C ASP A 717 -16.33 15.04 33.20
N PHE A 718 -16.47 14.40 34.36
CA PHE A 718 -16.00 13.02 34.56
C PHE A 718 -16.81 12.00 33.77
N ASN A 719 -18.09 12.29 33.49
CA ASN A 719 -18.96 11.37 32.78
C ASN A 719 -18.76 11.43 31.26
N ASP A 720 -17.98 12.39 30.77
CA ASP A 720 -17.59 12.44 29.37
C ASP A 720 -16.44 11.43 29.12
N PRO A 721 -16.62 10.44 28.24
CA PRO A 721 -15.61 9.41 27.99
C PRO A 721 -14.26 9.98 27.53
N LEU A 722 -14.25 11.03 26.68
CA LEU A 722 -13.00 11.61 26.18
C LEU A 722 -12.23 12.32 27.28
N HIS A 723 -12.94 12.97 28.20
CA HIS A 723 -12.33 13.61 29.36
C HIS A 723 -11.73 12.56 30.30
N TYR A 724 -12.49 11.51 30.61
CA TYR A 724 -12.03 10.40 31.44
C TYR A 724 -10.79 9.71 30.84
N ASP A 725 -10.84 9.37 29.55
CA ASP A 725 -9.75 8.70 28.83
C ASP A 725 -8.48 9.53 28.80
N PHE A 726 -8.60 10.85 28.60
CA PHE A 726 -7.46 11.76 28.70
C PHE A 726 -6.81 11.70 30.08
N ILE A 727 -7.60 11.73 31.15
CA ILE A 727 -7.09 11.70 32.53
C ILE A 727 -6.35 10.39 32.79
N VAL A 728 -6.98 9.26 32.48
CA VAL A 728 -6.41 7.93 32.71
C VAL A 728 -5.12 7.76 31.91
N SER A 729 -5.14 8.08 30.62
CA SER A 729 -4.00 7.92 29.72
C SER A 729 -2.83 8.82 30.13
N ALA A 730 -3.09 10.10 30.41
CA ALA A 730 -2.05 11.01 30.86
C ALA A 730 -1.48 10.62 32.23
N ALA A 731 -2.30 10.15 33.17
CA ALA A 731 -1.85 9.69 34.48
C ALA A 731 -0.97 8.44 34.37
N LYS A 732 -1.36 7.46 33.55
CA LYS A 732 -0.53 6.27 33.24
C LYS A 732 0.82 6.68 32.65
N LEU A 733 0.85 7.58 31.68
CA LEU A 733 2.09 8.07 31.08
C LEU A 733 2.99 8.79 32.08
N PHE A 734 2.43 9.63 32.95
CA PHE A 734 3.19 10.23 34.05
C PHE A 734 3.74 9.15 34.99
N ALA A 735 2.93 8.17 35.37
CA ALA A 735 3.36 7.10 36.25
C ALA A 735 4.53 6.30 35.65
N THR A 736 4.44 5.94 34.36
CA THR A 736 5.51 5.24 33.64
C THR A 736 6.80 6.06 33.59
N VAL A 737 6.73 7.33 33.18
CA VAL A 737 7.92 8.21 33.06
C VAL A 737 8.63 8.40 34.40
N TYR A 738 7.89 8.49 35.50
CA TYR A 738 8.45 8.72 36.83
C TYR A 738 8.61 7.44 37.68
N CYS A 739 8.37 6.27 37.09
CA CYS A 739 8.42 4.96 37.76
C CYS A 739 7.54 4.90 39.03
N VAL A 740 6.34 5.47 38.95
CA VAL A 740 5.35 5.43 40.03
C VAL A 740 4.47 4.19 39.86
N PRO A 741 4.41 3.28 40.84
CA PRO A 741 3.56 2.10 40.76
C PRO A 741 2.07 2.47 40.93
N PHE A 742 1.20 1.70 40.29
CA PHE A 742 -0.25 1.74 40.46
C PHE A 742 -0.82 0.33 40.25
N THR A 743 -2.02 0.08 40.78
CA THR A 743 -2.72 -1.22 40.74
C THR A 743 -4.00 -1.13 39.90
N ASP A 744 -4.61 -2.26 39.56
CA ASP A 744 -5.91 -2.26 38.86
C ASP A 744 -7.01 -1.58 39.67
N LYS A 745 -6.94 -1.66 41.01
CA LYS A 745 -7.86 -0.93 41.89
C LYS A 745 -7.70 0.58 41.75
N ASP A 746 -6.47 1.05 41.56
CA ASP A 746 -6.19 2.47 41.36
C ASP A 746 -6.74 3.01 40.03
N LEU A 747 -6.96 2.12 39.05
CA LEU A 747 -7.56 2.41 37.75
C LEU A 747 -9.09 2.38 37.76
N SER A 748 -9.73 1.98 38.86
CA SER A 748 -11.19 1.95 38.96
C SER A 748 -11.79 3.35 38.83
N GLU A 749 -12.95 3.45 38.16
CA GLU A 749 -13.67 4.71 38.01
C GLU A 749 -13.93 5.40 39.36
N GLU A 750 -14.29 4.64 40.39
CA GLU A 750 -14.52 5.16 41.74
C GLU A 750 -13.27 5.83 42.31
N SER A 751 -12.10 5.21 42.16
CA SER A 751 -10.83 5.76 42.63
C SER A 751 -10.47 7.05 41.90
N ILE A 752 -10.58 7.06 40.56
CA ILE A 752 -10.24 8.22 39.74
C ILE A 752 -11.22 9.37 40.00
N LEU A 753 -12.52 9.08 40.14
CA LEU A 753 -13.54 10.07 40.48
C LEU A 753 -13.25 10.72 41.84
N LYS A 754 -12.89 9.92 42.84
CA LYS A 754 -12.54 10.40 44.17
C LYS A 754 -11.32 11.33 44.13
N ILE A 755 -10.30 11.00 43.35
CA ILE A 755 -9.11 11.84 43.23
C ILE A 755 -9.44 13.12 42.46
N THR A 756 -10.07 13.01 41.30
CA THR A 756 -10.36 14.17 40.42
C THR A 756 -11.31 15.18 41.04
N SER A 757 -12.28 14.73 41.84
CA SER A 757 -13.20 15.61 42.59
C SER A 757 -12.52 16.36 43.74
N ALA A 758 -11.42 15.84 44.29
CA ALA A 758 -10.64 16.49 45.35
C ALA A 758 -9.61 17.50 44.81
N VAL A 759 -9.29 17.45 43.51
CA VAL A 759 -8.28 18.33 42.88
C VAL A 759 -8.75 19.78 42.90
N LYS A 760 -8.00 20.65 43.59
CA LYS A 760 -8.15 22.10 43.49
C LYS A 760 -7.43 22.62 42.24
N VAL A 761 -8.19 22.87 41.18
CA VAL A 761 -7.66 23.53 39.98
C VAL A 761 -7.37 25.00 40.30
N PRO A 762 -6.15 25.50 40.06
CA PRO A 762 -5.85 26.91 40.26
C PRO A 762 -6.71 27.82 39.37
N GLU A 763 -7.23 28.91 39.93
CA GLU A 763 -7.96 29.93 39.15
C GLU A 763 -7.05 30.49 38.06
N PHE A 764 -7.54 30.52 36.82
CA PHE A 764 -6.82 31.09 35.70
C PHE A 764 -7.40 32.44 35.31
N ARG A 765 -6.54 33.45 35.24
CA ARG A 765 -6.88 34.78 34.73
C ARG A 765 -6.05 35.05 33.48
N PRO A 766 -6.68 35.33 32.32
CA PRO A 766 -5.97 35.71 31.11
C PRO A 766 -5.05 36.91 31.37
N SER A 767 -3.88 36.90 30.74
CA SER A 767 -2.90 37.99 30.85
C SER A 767 -2.93 38.90 29.61
N ASN A 768 -2.62 40.19 29.80
CA ASN A 768 -2.48 41.16 28.70
C ASN A 768 -1.11 41.07 27.99
N LYS A 769 -0.21 40.17 28.42
CA LYS A 769 1.07 39.96 27.73
C LYS A 769 0.81 39.02 26.55
N VAL A 770 0.96 39.57 25.35
CA VAL A 770 0.86 38.85 24.06
C VAL A 770 1.93 37.76 23.96
#